data_AF-A0A2P1P7X5-F1
#
_entry.id   AF-A0A2P1P7X5-F1
#
_cell.length_a   1.000
_cell.length_b   1.000
_cell.length_c   1.000
_cell.angle_alpha   90.00
_cell.angle_beta   90.00
_cell.angle_gamma   90.00
#
_symmetry.space_group_name_H-M   'P 1'
#
loop_
_entity.id
_entity.type
_entity.pdbx_description
1 polymer ?
#
loop_
_entity_poly.entity_id
_entity_poly.type
_entity_poly.pdbx_seq_one_letter_code
_entity_poly.pdbx_strand_id
1 'polypeptide(L)'
;MVSQIDIAIFIGFIALTMIIGLSSSYGIKSMREYAIGDKKFSTATIAATIVATWAGGRDFVLIISETYNNGLYFIFSQLGGVLAILLVGIIFAPRMGEFLNNLSIPEAMGSLYGTKVRIISAISGFVLSAGILAGQLKVSGLIFEYCFGYPEIYGVIMGGILVTLYSALGGLKSVTFTDVMQLLTFGTMLPTLAFYIFDKIKDANIIINTLSTNKLFDYTEVFNFTQPKSIYFLFLFFWAIVPGFSPASFQRIAMAKNVEQSRKSFIIAALMWLFIVLTLVFISVLILATNPNLDTKNVAKYILLEQSYTGLRGFILAGLMAMVMSTADSYINSASVIFIHDLCKPLGFKIQKELMATRIAAMVLGAIAIGFALSGSSLLQLALFTSMFSMPVVTVPFIMTIFGFRSSGRSVLIGMGAGVITLIIWEKFLHIKHIPGVIPAMASNLIFLLFSHYFLKQKGGWIKVKSLTHLINTKERQNIITLFTQYIKEFNFSKFMEKNSPNNELMYVYTAVFCFISLYGNIATIDHDTKLRFPQLFQFITPSVLFSATALLSYPLWSDSWKAREVIAHMVWNIVAFYGLICIGFLFTMLSGFNPLQVMLLTLSIIIVAMLVKWQWALSITISGILFTFFSTRYYFPTVLSLSGLSIKLQIIYLLVLTSGLLVMFIKPKQEQETLLTSRVNYLRRKILAKEEDMMRALSLSKVENNNHKPLNNVIFISQMLFDFYDNLNGSEKQEAARIILKSFMRLENFESNIANLSKLATLDFDLNQEEIDLTTLINTRLRVCRNLYEEDDSKREFVVNIKENIKINGNKSYLEQMIDNLIINAIINCPKGIININLERFGSNSLSFCIKIS
;
A
#
# COMPACT_ATOMS: atom_id res chain seq x y z
N MET A 1 9.82 38.63 8.66
CA MET A 1 10.78 37.70 8.01
C MET A 1 10.68 36.33 8.64
N VAL A 2 10.89 35.28 7.85
CA VAL A 2 10.97 33.90 8.32
C VAL A 2 12.23 33.75 9.18
N SER A 3 12.13 33.10 10.34
CA SER A 3 13.28 32.97 11.24
C SER A 3 14.26 31.91 10.74
N GLN A 4 15.52 31.94 11.21
CA GLN A 4 16.50 30.89 10.90
C GLN A 4 16.02 29.50 11.34
N ILE A 5 15.29 29.41 12.45
CA ILE A 5 14.69 28.15 12.95
C ILE A 5 13.67 27.62 11.96
N ASP A 6 12.80 28.49 11.43
CA ASP A 6 11.79 28.10 10.44
C ASP A 6 12.44 27.56 9.16
N ILE A 7 13.49 28.25 8.67
CA ILE A 7 14.26 27.84 7.50
C ILE A 7 14.94 26.48 7.76
N ALA A 8 15.53 26.28 8.93
CA ALA A 8 16.17 25.02 9.29
C ALA A 8 15.18 23.85 9.32
N ILE A 9 13.98 24.04 9.89
CA ILE A 9 12.91 23.03 9.88
C ILE A 9 12.50 22.70 8.44
N PHE A 10 12.27 23.73 7.62
CA PHE A 10 11.84 23.58 6.24
C PHE A 10 12.88 22.86 5.38
N ILE A 11 14.14 23.32 5.39
CA ILE A 11 15.24 22.70 4.64
C ILE A 11 15.54 21.31 5.16
N GLY A 12 15.52 21.12 6.49
CA GLY A 12 15.72 19.82 7.13
C GLY A 12 14.69 18.79 6.69
N PHE A 13 13.41 19.19 6.58
CA PHE A 13 12.35 18.34 6.05
C PHE A 13 12.60 17.94 4.58
N ILE A 14 12.93 18.90 3.71
CA ILE A 14 13.22 18.64 2.29
C ILE A 14 14.43 17.70 2.15
N ALA A 15 15.51 17.96 2.88
CA ALA A 15 16.71 17.14 2.87
C ALA A 15 16.41 15.71 3.35
N LEU A 16 15.65 15.56 4.44
CA LEU A 16 15.25 14.26 4.97
C LEU A 16 14.40 13.48 3.95
N THR A 17 13.39 14.10 3.35
CA THR A 17 12.56 13.45 2.32
C THR A 17 13.38 13.06 1.11
N MET A 18 14.31 13.90 0.67
CA MET A 18 15.21 13.59 -0.44
C MET A 18 16.16 12.42 -0.14
N ILE A 19 16.78 12.38 1.05
CA ILE A 19 17.68 11.28 1.46
C ILE A 19 16.91 9.97 1.53
N ILE A 20 15.73 9.98 2.16
CA ILE A 20 14.85 8.82 2.27
C ILE A 20 14.37 8.36 0.89
N GLY A 21 13.99 9.32 0.03
CA GLY A 21 13.55 9.05 -1.33
C GLY A 21 14.64 8.42 -2.19
N LEU A 22 15.85 8.96 -2.14
CA LEU A 22 16.98 8.44 -2.91
C LEU A 22 17.47 7.09 -2.38
N SER A 23 17.54 6.90 -1.06
CA SER A 23 17.95 5.61 -0.47
C SER A 23 16.98 4.47 -0.82
N SER A 24 15.67 4.74 -0.85
CA SER A 24 14.66 3.76 -1.23
C SER A 24 14.61 3.45 -2.74
N SER A 25 15.24 4.28 -3.57
CA SER A 25 15.42 4.05 -5.02
C SER A 25 16.49 2.98 -5.33
N TYR A 26 17.31 2.63 -4.34
CA TYR A 26 18.39 1.65 -4.50
C TYR A 26 17.83 0.27 -4.86
N GLY A 27 18.37 -0.33 -5.91
CA GLY A 27 18.02 -1.69 -6.35
C GLY A 27 16.88 -1.79 -7.38
N ILE A 28 16.35 -0.67 -7.91
CA ILE A 28 15.39 -0.71 -9.03
C ILE A 28 16.11 -1.16 -10.30
N LYS A 29 15.71 -2.31 -10.87
CA LYS A 29 16.37 -2.92 -12.04
C LYS A 29 15.53 -2.87 -13.31
N SER A 30 14.22 -2.64 -13.21
CA SER A 30 13.29 -2.65 -14.35
C SER A 30 12.34 -1.46 -14.36
N MET A 31 11.81 -1.14 -15.55
CA MET A 31 10.75 -0.12 -15.68
C MET A 31 9.49 -0.53 -14.90
N ARG A 32 9.15 -1.83 -14.85
CA ARG A 32 7.98 -2.32 -14.11
C ARG A 32 8.12 -2.08 -12.62
N GLU A 33 9.30 -2.35 -12.04
CA GLU A 33 9.60 -2.01 -10.64
C GLU A 33 9.55 -0.50 -10.40
N TYR A 34 10.08 0.30 -11.34
CA TYR A 34 9.97 1.76 -11.28
C TYR A 34 8.51 2.24 -11.32
N ALA A 35 7.66 1.59 -12.12
CA ALA A 35 6.28 1.98 -12.35
C ALA A 35 5.32 1.52 -11.25
N ILE A 36 5.31 0.24 -10.87
CA ILE A 36 4.30 -0.34 -9.97
C ILE A 36 4.91 -0.98 -8.70
N GLY A 37 6.23 -0.90 -8.53
CA GLY A 37 6.94 -1.54 -7.42
C GLY A 37 6.88 -3.06 -7.49
N ASP A 38 6.98 -3.72 -6.34
CA ASP A 38 6.94 -5.18 -6.19
C ASP A 38 5.55 -5.72 -5.76
N LYS A 39 4.54 -4.83 -5.66
CA LYS A 39 3.20 -5.11 -5.13
C LYS A 39 3.16 -5.70 -3.71
N LYS A 40 4.24 -5.58 -2.93
CA LYS A 40 4.32 -6.07 -1.53
C LYS A 40 3.90 -5.01 -0.50
N PHE A 41 3.17 -3.99 -0.93
CA PHE A 41 2.72 -2.90 -0.06
C PHE A 41 1.53 -3.33 0.81
N SER A 42 1.49 -2.82 2.04
CA SER A 42 0.34 -3.01 2.93
C SER A 42 -0.87 -2.20 2.45
N THR A 43 -2.09 -2.58 2.84
CA THR A 43 -3.31 -1.80 2.53
C THR A 43 -3.23 -0.38 3.10
N ALA A 44 -2.68 -0.21 4.30
CA ALA A 44 -2.50 1.10 4.93
C ALA A 44 -1.52 1.97 4.13
N THR A 45 -0.43 1.37 3.65
CA THR A 45 0.56 2.06 2.80
C THR A 45 -0.09 2.56 1.50
N ILE A 46 -0.85 1.71 0.80
CA ILE A 46 -1.54 2.12 -0.43
C ILE A 46 -2.58 3.21 -0.15
N ALA A 47 -3.35 3.08 0.94
CA ALA A 47 -4.31 4.12 1.35
C ALA A 47 -3.61 5.46 1.63
N ALA A 48 -2.54 5.45 2.41
CA ALA A 48 -1.73 6.64 2.72
C ALA A 48 -1.22 7.33 1.45
N THR A 49 -0.73 6.52 0.51
CA THR A 49 -0.22 6.95 -0.78
C THR A 49 -1.31 7.57 -1.66
N ILE A 50 -2.52 6.98 -1.69
CA ILE A 50 -3.67 7.56 -2.39
C ILE A 50 -4.02 8.93 -1.80
N VAL A 51 -4.07 9.05 -0.47
CA VAL A 51 -4.36 10.31 0.22
C VAL A 51 -3.29 11.35 -0.06
N ALA A 52 -2.01 11.00 0.05
CA ALA A 52 -0.89 11.89 -0.22
C ALA A 52 -0.89 12.40 -1.67
N THR A 53 -1.25 11.54 -2.62
CA THR A 53 -1.39 11.92 -4.04
C THR A 53 -2.57 12.88 -4.29
N TRP A 54 -3.64 12.78 -3.49
CA TRP A 54 -4.85 13.61 -3.64
C TRP A 54 -4.78 14.91 -2.85
N ALA A 55 -4.14 14.89 -1.69
CA ALA A 55 -3.97 16.02 -0.79
C ALA A 55 -2.79 16.90 -1.23
N GLY A 56 -2.90 17.48 -2.43
CA GLY A 56 -1.86 18.31 -3.01
C GLY A 56 -1.78 19.72 -2.43
N GLY A 57 -0.61 20.35 -2.55
CA GLY A 57 -0.41 21.75 -2.13
C GLY A 57 -1.31 22.72 -2.91
N ARG A 58 -1.54 22.44 -4.21
CA ARG A 58 -2.58 23.12 -5.01
C ARG A 58 -3.94 23.08 -4.33
N ASP A 59 -4.35 21.92 -3.82
CA ASP A 59 -5.65 21.70 -3.21
C ASP A 59 -5.77 22.41 -1.86
N PHE A 60 -4.68 22.50 -1.07
CA PHE A 60 -4.64 23.36 0.13
C PHE A 60 -5.00 24.81 -0.20
N VAL A 61 -4.28 25.42 -1.16
CA VAL A 61 -4.47 26.84 -1.52
C VAL A 61 -5.85 27.05 -2.14
N LEU A 62 -6.27 26.14 -3.02
CA LEU A 62 -7.56 26.23 -3.70
C LEU A 62 -8.73 26.09 -2.71
N ILE A 63 -8.72 25.06 -1.85
CA ILE A 63 -9.82 24.81 -0.91
C ILE A 63 -9.98 25.97 0.06
N ILE A 64 -8.89 26.49 0.62
CA ILE A 64 -8.95 27.61 1.55
C ILE A 64 -9.45 28.88 0.84
N SER A 65 -8.87 29.24 -0.30
CA SER A 65 -9.19 30.51 -0.96
C SER A 65 -10.62 30.50 -1.51
N GLU A 66 -11.05 29.40 -2.14
CA GLU A 66 -12.39 29.29 -2.71
C GLU A 66 -13.46 29.09 -1.63
N THR A 67 -13.17 28.39 -0.53
CA THR A 67 -14.12 28.32 0.60
C THR A 67 -14.30 29.68 1.26
N TYR A 68 -13.24 30.47 1.38
CA TYR A 68 -13.32 31.83 1.93
C TYR A 68 -14.20 32.73 1.06
N ASN A 69 -14.04 32.65 -0.27
CA ASN A 69 -14.75 33.53 -1.22
C ASN A 69 -16.16 33.03 -1.57
N ASN A 70 -16.38 31.72 -1.61
CA ASN A 70 -17.61 31.10 -2.12
C ASN A 70 -18.38 30.27 -1.09
N GLY A 71 -17.86 30.06 0.12
CA GLY A 71 -18.54 29.34 1.20
C GLY A 71 -19.11 27.98 0.78
N LEU A 72 -20.37 27.73 1.11
CA LEU A 72 -21.04 26.45 0.88
C LEU A 72 -21.11 26.03 -0.59
N TYR A 73 -21.12 26.97 -1.54
CA TYR A 73 -21.10 26.64 -2.98
C TYR A 73 -19.88 25.78 -3.34
N PHE A 74 -18.70 26.19 -2.88
CA PHE A 74 -17.47 25.46 -3.17
C PHE A 74 -17.31 24.23 -2.27
N ILE A 75 -17.72 24.31 -0.99
CA ILE A 75 -17.71 23.15 -0.07
C ILE A 75 -18.53 22.00 -0.68
N PHE A 76 -19.74 22.28 -1.17
CA PHE A 76 -20.58 21.27 -1.81
C PHE A 76 -19.90 20.66 -3.03
N SER A 77 -19.28 21.48 -3.88
CA SER A 77 -18.52 21.00 -5.04
C SER A 77 -17.35 20.09 -4.65
N GLN A 78 -16.65 20.39 -3.55
CA GLN A 78 -15.54 19.57 -3.05
C GLN A 78 -15.97 18.22 -2.47
N LEU A 79 -17.19 18.12 -1.93
CA LEU A 79 -17.74 16.82 -1.54
C LEU A 79 -17.83 15.85 -2.72
N GLY A 80 -18.02 16.36 -3.95
CA GLY A 80 -17.92 15.57 -5.17
C GLY A 80 -16.59 14.83 -5.27
N GLY A 81 -15.46 15.50 -5.01
CA GLY A 81 -14.13 14.88 -5.05
C GLY A 81 -13.94 13.77 -4.01
N VAL A 82 -14.48 13.95 -2.80
CA VAL A 82 -14.50 12.91 -1.76
C VAL A 82 -15.32 11.70 -2.21
N LEU A 83 -16.50 11.95 -2.77
CA LEU A 83 -17.36 10.91 -3.32
C LEU A 83 -16.70 10.19 -4.48
N ALA A 84 -15.93 10.87 -5.34
CA ALA A 84 -15.21 10.23 -6.44
C ALA A 84 -14.24 9.15 -5.94
N ILE A 85 -13.41 9.44 -4.93
CA ILE A 85 -12.50 8.44 -4.34
C ILE A 85 -13.29 7.27 -3.73
N LEU A 86 -14.39 7.58 -3.02
CA LEU A 86 -15.26 6.57 -2.44
C LEU A 86 -15.89 5.67 -3.49
N LEU A 87 -16.39 6.26 -4.59
CA LEU A 87 -16.95 5.54 -5.73
C LEU A 87 -15.89 4.66 -6.39
N VAL A 88 -14.63 5.11 -6.50
CA VAL A 88 -13.53 4.25 -6.96
C VAL A 88 -13.42 3.02 -6.08
N GLY A 89 -13.41 3.17 -4.75
CA GLY A 89 -13.34 2.02 -3.83
C GLY A 89 -14.56 1.08 -3.91
N ILE A 90 -15.78 1.61 -3.97
CA ILE A 90 -17.02 0.83 -3.87
C ILE A 90 -17.45 0.24 -5.22
N ILE A 91 -17.32 0.99 -6.32
CA ILE A 91 -17.91 0.66 -7.61
C ILE A 91 -16.84 0.25 -8.62
N PHE A 92 -15.78 1.03 -8.78
CA PHE A 92 -14.85 0.84 -9.89
C PHE A 92 -13.76 -0.18 -9.59
N ALA A 93 -13.05 -0.07 -8.46
CA ALA A 93 -12.00 -1.00 -8.07
C ALA A 93 -12.44 -2.48 -8.10
N PRO A 94 -13.65 -2.86 -7.62
CA PRO A 94 -14.17 -4.24 -7.75
C PRO A 94 -14.25 -4.78 -9.18
N ARG A 95 -14.35 -3.89 -10.17
CA ARG A 95 -14.47 -4.22 -11.60
C ARG A 95 -13.14 -4.09 -12.35
N MET A 96 -12.07 -3.64 -11.69
CA MET A 96 -10.78 -3.38 -12.33
C MET A 96 -9.81 -4.57 -12.27
N GLY A 97 -10.30 -5.76 -11.91
CA GLY A 97 -9.45 -6.95 -11.75
C GLY A 97 -8.62 -7.32 -12.98
N GLU A 98 -9.19 -7.22 -14.18
CA GLU A 98 -8.48 -7.51 -15.43
C GLU A 98 -7.38 -6.48 -15.77
N PHE A 99 -7.44 -5.28 -15.17
CA PHE A 99 -6.50 -4.18 -15.43
C PHE A 99 -5.36 -4.09 -14.41
N LEU A 100 -5.36 -4.90 -13.34
CA LEU A 100 -4.36 -4.83 -12.27
C LEU A 100 -2.93 -5.09 -12.75
N ASN A 101 -2.75 -5.76 -13.88
CA ASN A 101 -1.43 -6.12 -14.42
C ASN A 101 -0.91 -5.15 -15.48
N ASN A 102 -1.74 -4.21 -15.94
CA ASN A 102 -1.32 -3.13 -16.83
C ASN A 102 -0.55 -2.08 -16.04
N LEU A 103 0.42 -1.42 -16.69
CA LEU A 103 1.17 -0.32 -16.12
C LEU A 103 0.40 0.99 -16.15
N SER A 104 -0.55 1.13 -17.08
CA SER A 104 -1.27 2.38 -17.32
C SER A 104 -2.65 2.19 -17.96
N ILE A 105 -3.47 3.24 -17.91
CA ILE A 105 -4.76 3.30 -18.64
C ILE A 105 -4.56 3.20 -20.15
N PRO A 106 -3.62 3.93 -20.79
CA PRO A 106 -3.32 3.75 -22.21
C PRO A 106 -3.03 2.31 -22.61
N GLU A 107 -2.28 1.56 -21.80
CA GLU A 107 -2.01 0.14 -22.06
C GLU A 107 -3.30 -0.69 -21.99
N ALA A 108 -4.10 -0.50 -20.95
CA ALA A 108 -5.38 -1.19 -20.74
C ALA A 108 -6.38 -0.90 -21.88
N MET A 109 -6.48 0.36 -22.30
CA MET A 109 -7.34 0.75 -23.43
C MET A 109 -6.77 0.29 -24.77
N GLY A 110 -5.45 0.31 -24.92
CA GLY A 110 -4.74 -0.06 -26.14
C GLY A 110 -4.82 -1.54 -26.46
N SER A 111 -4.74 -2.40 -25.44
CA SER A 111 -4.89 -3.85 -25.62
C SER A 111 -6.30 -4.25 -26.08
N LEU A 112 -7.32 -3.45 -25.73
CA LEU A 112 -8.71 -3.69 -26.10
C LEU A 112 -9.12 -3.02 -27.42
N TYR A 113 -8.67 -1.79 -27.65
CA TYR A 113 -9.17 -0.92 -28.73
C TYR A 113 -8.11 -0.54 -29.77
N GLY A 114 -6.88 -1.01 -29.60
CA GLY A 114 -5.78 -0.87 -30.56
C GLY A 114 -4.87 0.34 -30.32
N THR A 115 -3.80 0.37 -31.12
CA THR A 115 -2.65 1.29 -30.96
C THR A 115 -3.01 2.77 -31.02
N LYS A 116 -3.98 3.18 -31.87
CA LYS A 116 -4.38 4.58 -32.00
C LYS A 116 -5.02 5.11 -30.70
N VAL A 117 -5.87 4.30 -30.07
CA VAL A 117 -6.51 4.63 -28.78
C VAL A 117 -5.46 4.70 -27.68
N ARG A 118 -4.48 3.78 -27.68
CA ARG A 118 -3.33 3.82 -26.77
C ARG A 118 -2.56 5.15 -26.86
N ILE A 119 -2.16 5.56 -28.06
CA ILE A 119 -1.37 6.78 -28.29
C ILE A 119 -2.13 8.04 -27.83
N ILE A 120 -3.40 8.18 -28.21
CA ILE A 120 -4.23 9.34 -27.81
C ILE A 120 -4.40 9.37 -26.30
N SER A 121 -4.64 8.21 -25.68
CA SER A 121 -4.79 8.11 -24.22
C SER A 121 -3.48 8.45 -23.51
N ALA A 122 -2.33 8.08 -24.08
CA ALA A 122 -1.01 8.41 -23.54
C ALA A 122 -0.72 9.92 -23.60
N ILE A 123 -1.01 10.57 -24.73
CA ILE A 123 -0.87 12.03 -24.88
C ILE A 123 -1.78 12.74 -23.87
N SER A 124 -3.04 12.35 -23.80
CA SER A 124 -4.02 12.87 -22.82
C SER A 124 -3.51 12.75 -21.39
N GLY A 125 -3.05 11.56 -20.98
CA GLY A 125 -2.53 11.31 -19.65
C GLY A 125 -1.29 12.13 -19.34
N PHE A 126 -0.37 12.28 -20.30
CA PHE A 126 0.85 13.07 -20.13
C PHE A 126 0.55 14.57 -19.96
N VAL A 127 -0.36 15.13 -20.76
CA VAL A 127 -0.78 16.54 -20.65
C VAL A 127 -1.50 16.80 -19.33
N LEU A 128 -2.40 15.90 -18.90
CA LEU A 128 -3.05 15.99 -17.59
C LEU A 128 -2.02 16.03 -16.45
N SER A 129 -1.02 15.14 -16.48
CA SER A 129 0.03 15.10 -15.47
C SER A 129 0.89 16.35 -15.46
N ALA A 130 1.27 16.89 -16.63
CA ALA A 130 2.04 18.14 -16.73
C ALA A 130 1.27 19.31 -16.11
N GLY A 131 -0.03 19.36 -16.36
CA GLY A 131 -0.95 20.33 -15.79
C GLY A 131 -1.09 20.29 -14.27
N ILE A 132 -1.28 19.08 -13.73
CA ILE A 132 -1.37 18.88 -12.27
C ILE A 132 -0.04 19.23 -11.62
N LEU A 133 1.09 18.79 -12.20
CA LEU A 133 2.43 19.14 -11.75
C LEU A 133 2.64 20.66 -11.74
N ALA A 134 2.27 21.35 -12.82
CA ALA A 134 2.37 22.80 -12.92
C ALA A 134 1.62 23.53 -11.79
N GLY A 135 0.42 23.04 -11.42
CA GLY A 135 -0.33 23.58 -10.29
C GLY A 135 0.39 23.38 -8.95
N GLN A 136 1.08 22.26 -8.75
CA GLN A 136 1.91 22.04 -7.56
C GLN A 136 3.15 22.95 -7.55
N LEU A 137 3.82 23.11 -8.70
CA LEU A 137 4.99 23.98 -8.83
C LEU A 137 4.66 25.45 -8.56
N LYS A 138 3.46 25.90 -8.95
CA LYS A 138 2.99 27.25 -8.61
C LYS A 138 2.89 27.47 -7.10
N VAL A 139 2.37 26.49 -6.36
CA VAL A 139 2.35 26.54 -4.88
C VAL A 139 3.76 26.45 -4.31
N SER A 140 4.65 25.66 -4.89
CA SER A 140 6.08 25.65 -4.52
C SER A 140 6.72 27.03 -4.68
N GLY A 141 6.41 27.73 -5.78
CA GLY A 141 6.82 29.12 -6.03
C GLY A 141 6.37 30.08 -4.94
N LEU A 142 5.09 30.02 -4.57
CA LEU A 142 4.53 30.81 -3.47
C LEU A 142 5.28 30.53 -2.15
N ILE A 143 5.49 29.26 -1.80
CA ILE A 143 6.24 28.87 -0.58
C ILE A 143 7.65 29.48 -0.61
N PHE A 144 8.35 29.39 -1.74
CA PHE A 144 9.69 29.92 -1.89
C PHE A 144 9.75 31.44 -1.74
N GLU A 145 8.81 32.16 -2.36
CA GLU A 145 8.70 33.61 -2.21
C GLU A 145 8.55 34.00 -0.75
N TYR A 146 7.76 33.25 0.02
CA TYR A 146 7.60 33.50 1.45
C TYR A 146 8.83 33.13 2.28
N CYS A 147 9.49 32.02 1.97
CA CYS A 147 10.67 31.57 2.69
C CYS A 147 11.85 32.54 2.54
N PHE A 148 12.10 33.00 1.30
CA PHE A 148 13.36 33.67 0.96
C PHE A 148 13.18 35.12 0.49
N GLY A 149 11.95 35.59 0.28
CA GLY A 149 11.68 36.95 -0.21
C GLY A 149 12.02 37.18 -1.69
N TYR A 150 12.30 36.12 -2.44
CA TYR A 150 12.53 36.19 -3.89
C TYR A 150 11.22 36.07 -4.67
N PRO A 151 11.09 36.69 -5.86
CA PRO A 151 9.89 36.56 -6.69
C PRO A 151 9.47 35.11 -6.97
N GLU A 152 8.15 34.84 -6.98
CA GLU A 152 7.52 33.51 -7.22
C GLU A 152 8.21 32.70 -8.33
N ILE A 153 8.59 33.34 -9.43
CA ILE A 153 9.21 32.72 -10.60
C ILE A 153 10.47 31.92 -10.26
N TYR A 154 11.33 32.43 -9.38
CA TYR A 154 12.53 31.72 -8.96
C TYR A 154 12.20 30.49 -8.14
N GLY A 155 11.16 30.58 -7.31
CA GLY A 155 10.64 29.46 -6.53
C GLY A 155 10.04 28.36 -7.42
N VAL A 156 9.29 28.72 -8.45
CA VAL A 156 8.74 27.77 -9.42
C VAL A 156 9.88 27.01 -10.14
N ILE A 157 10.90 27.73 -10.59
CA ILE A 157 12.03 27.14 -11.32
C ILE A 157 12.87 26.25 -10.39
N MET A 158 13.31 26.76 -9.24
CA MET A 158 14.16 26.01 -8.32
C MET A 158 13.43 24.83 -7.69
N GLY A 159 12.20 25.05 -7.21
CA GLY A 159 11.33 24.01 -6.68
C GLY A 159 11.01 22.96 -7.74
N GLY A 160 10.70 23.38 -8.97
CA GLY A 160 10.46 22.49 -10.10
C GLY A 160 11.66 21.61 -10.45
N ILE A 161 12.85 22.19 -10.52
CA ILE A 161 14.10 21.44 -10.79
C ILE A 161 14.37 20.44 -9.67
N LEU A 162 14.31 20.87 -8.41
CA LEU A 162 14.58 20.00 -7.26
C LEU A 162 13.59 18.84 -7.19
N VAL A 163 12.29 19.14 -7.26
CA VAL A 163 11.24 18.12 -7.18
C VAL A 163 11.34 17.13 -8.33
N THR A 164 11.55 17.62 -9.55
CA THR A 164 11.67 16.75 -10.72
C THR A 164 12.90 15.84 -10.62
N LEU A 165 14.06 16.37 -10.19
CA LEU A 165 15.31 15.62 -10.12
C LEU A 165 15.21 14.42 -9.17
N TYR A 166 14.79 14.61 -7.92
CA TYR A 166 14.75 13.49 -6.97
C TYR A 166 13.64 12.49 -7.36
N SER A 167 12.51 12.99 -7.86
CA SER A 167 11.39 12.16 -8.27
C SER A 167 11.72 11.26 -9.46
N ALA A 168 12.42 11.81 -10.46
CA ALA A 168 12.91 11.07 -11.61
C ALA A 168 13.86 9.92 -11.20
N LEU A 169 14.63 10.09 -10.13
CA LEU A 169 15.53 9.04 -9.64
C LEU A 169 14.80 7.99 -8.79
N GLY A 170 13.80 8.41 -8.02
CA GLY A 170 13.13 7.65 -6.96
C GLY A 170 12.35 6.41 -7.41
N GLY A 171 11.49 6.56 -8.44
CA GLY A 171 10.52 5.53 -8.82
C GLY A 171 9.48 5.24 -7.74
N LEU A 172 8.48 4.41 -8.04
CA LEU A 172 7.30 4.27 -7.18
C LEU A 172 7.57 3.80 -5.74
N LYS A 173 8.59 2.97 -5.52
CA LYS A 173 8.95 2.51 -4.17
C LYS A 173 9.36 3.69 -3.29
N SER A 174 10.13 4.61 -3.86
CA SER A 174 10.52 5.86 -3.23
C SER A 174 9.33 6.78 -2.98
N VAL A 175 8.50 6.97 -4.00
CA VAL A 175 7.25 7.74 -3.89
C VAL A 175 6.37 7.19 -2.76
N THR A 176 6.22 5.87 -2.67
CA THR A 176 5.38 5.24 -1.64
C THR A 176 5.89 5.48 -0.22
N PHE A 177 7.20 5.46 0.00
CA PHE A 177 7.76 5.69 1.34
C PHE A 177 7.72 7.16 1.73
N THR A 178 8.04 8.05 0.78
CA THR A 178 7.96 9.51 0.97
C THR A 178 6.52 9.96 1.18
N ASP A 179 5.55 9.42 0.43
CA ASP A 179 4.12 9.68 0.58
C ASP A 179 3.62 9.40 2.01
N VAL A 180 4.08 8.29 2.62
CA VAL A 180 3.72 7.97 4.01
C VAL A 180 4.26 9.05 4.94
N MET A 181 5.55 9.40 4.85
CA MET A 181 6.15 10.44 5.69
C MET A 181 5.46 11.80 5.49
N GLN A 182 5.20 12.18 4.24
CA GLN A 182 4.55 13.44 3.87
C GLN A 182 3.12 13.50 4.42
N LEU A 183 2.34 12.40 4.32
CA LEU A 183 1.02 12.29 4.93
C LEU A 183 1.07 12.49 6.45
N LEU A 184 2.08 11.94 7.13
CA LEU A 184 2.26 12.19 8.56
C LEU A 184 2.55 13.67 8.82
N THR A 185 3.40 14.29 8.00
CA THR A 185 3.76 15.71 8.13
C THR A 185 2.54 16.62 7.93
N PHE A 186 1.84 16.53 6.80
CA PHE A 186 0.69 17.42 6.57
C PHE A 186 -0.54 17.00 7.39
N GLY A 187 -0.70 15.71 7.69
CA GLY A 187 -1.78 15.18 8.53
C GLY A 187 -1.69 15.64 9.98
N THR A 188 -0.49 15.98 10.46
CA THR A 188 -0.29 16.62 11.77
C THR A 188 -0.32 18.15 11.67
N MET A 189 0.27 18.71 10.61
CA MET A 189 0.29 20.15 10.37
C MET A 189 -1.10 20.78 10.24
N LEU A 190 -2.03 20.18 9.50
CA LEU A 190 -3.35 20.78 9.26
C LEU A 190 -4.19 20.92 10.54
N PRO A 191 -4.38 19.87 11.37
CA PRO A 191 -5.09 20.03 12.65
C PRO A 191 -4.38 20.99 13.60
N THR A 192 -3.05 20.97 13.65
CA THR A 192 -2.26 21.91 14.45
C THR A 192 -2.52 23.37 14.03
N LEU A 193 -2.54 23.64 12.73
CA LEU A 193 -2.84 24.96 12.19
C LEU A 193 -4.28 25.39 12.50
N ALA A 194 -5.25 24.49 12.32
CA ALA A 194 -6.64 24.76 12.65
C ALA A 194 -6.83 25.10 14.13
N PHE A 195 -6.24 24.30 15.02
CA PHE A 195 -6.26 24.54 16.47
C PHE A 195 -5.60 25.87 16.84
N TYR A 196 -4.44 26.19 16.23
CA TYR A 196 -3.74 27.45 16.47
C TYR A 196 -4.60 28.68 16.17
N ILE A 197 -5.25 28.68 14.99
CA ILE A 197 -6.09 29.81 14.57
C ILE A 197 -7.31 29.89 15.48
N PHE A 198 -7.92 28.74 15.80
CA PHE A 198 -9.10 28.68 16.68
C PHE A 198 -8.81 29.23 18.07
N ASP A 199 -7.68 28.88 18.67
CA ASP A 199 -7.32 29.30 20.02
C ASP A 199 -7.11 30.83 20.15
N LYS A 200 -6.68 31.49 19.07
CA LYS A 200 -6.59 32.96 19.03
C LYS A 200 -7.95 33.67 19.09
N ILE A 201 -9.03 32.96 18.82
CA ILE A 201 -10.38 33.53 18.79
C ILE A 201 -10.92 33.54 20.23
N LYS A 202 -10.92 34.74 20.83
CA LYS A 202 -11.40 34.94 22.21
C LYS A 202 -12.89 34.66 22.40
N ASP A 203 -13.69 34.91 21.37
CA ASP A 203 -15.14 34.69 21.38
C ASP A 203 -15.55 33.74 20.23
N ALA A 204 -15.81 32.48 20.58
CA ALA A 204 -16.24 31.47 19.64
C ALA A 204 -17.60 31.78 19.00
N ASN A 205 -18.42 32.67 19.58
CA ASN A 205 -19.70 33.08 19.01
C ASN A 205 -19.53 33.78 17.66
N ILE A 206 -18.38 34.41 17.39
CA ILE A 206 -18.11 35.05 16.09
C ILE A 206 -18.16 34.01 14.95
N ILE A 207 -17.69 32.77 15.22
CA ILE A 207 -17.72 31.68 14.24
C ILE A 207 -19.18 31.25 13.98
N ILE A 208 -19.97 31.07 15.05
CA ILE A 208 -21.38 30.70 14.96
C ILE A 208 -22.18 31.80 14.25
N ASN A 209 -21.92 33.06 14.57
CA ASN A 209 -22.53 34.21 13.93
C ASN A 209 -22.17 34.25 12.43
N THR A 210 -20.91 34.01 12.07
CA THR A 210 -20.47 33.93 10.68
C THR A 210 -21.23 32.84 9.92
N LEU A 211 -21.36 31.63 10.50
CA LEU A 211 -22.05 30.51 9.86
C LEU A 211 -23.58 30.71 9.77
N SER A 212 -24.18 31.46 10.68
CA SER A 212 -25.63 31.65 10.74
C SER A 212 -26.14 32.90 10.01
N THR A 213 -25.31 33.93 9.86
CA THR A 213 -25.73 35.23 9.28
C THR A 213 -25.11 35.52 7.92
N ASN A 214 -23.97 34.90 7.57
CA ASN A 214 -23.34 35.14 6.30
C ASN A 214 -24.02 34.33 5.19
N LYS A 215 -24.49 35.02 4.14
CA LYS A 215 -25.15 34.41 2.97
C LYS A 215 -24.31 33.32 2.28
N LEU A 216 -22.97 33.37 2.42
CA LEU A 216 -22.08 32.32 1.88
C LEU A 216 -22.32 30.95 2.53
N PHE A 217 -22.93 30.89 3.71
CA PHE A 217 -23.30 29.66 4.41
C PHE A 217 -24.82 29.40 4.47
N ASP A 218 -25.60 30.09 3.64
CA ASP A 218 -27.01 29.79 3.46
C ASP A 218 -27.20 28.70 2.39
N TYR A 219 -27.76 27.55 2.78
CA TYR A 219 -28.00 26.45 1.85
C TYR A 219 -29.09 26.77 0.82
N THR A 220 -30.02 27.68 1.13
CA THR A 220 -31.11 28.06 0.22
C THR A 220 -30.58 28.81 -1.00
N GLU A 221 -29.55 29.65 -0.82
CA GLU A 221 -28.85 30.33 -1.91
C GLU A 221 -28.07 29.34 -2.79
N VAL A 222 -27.43 28.34 -2.18
CA VAL A 222 -26.66 27.30 -2.90
C VAL A 222 -27.56 26.46 -3.80
N PHE A 223 -28.75 26.07 -3.31
CA PHE A 223 -29.70 25.26 -4.06
C PHE A 223 -30.73 26.07 -4.85
N ASN A 224 -30.54 27.39 -4.97
CA ASN A 224 -31.33 28.24 -5.84
C ASN A 224 -30.81 28.19 -7.29
N PHE A 225 -31.23 27.19 -8.06
CA PHE A 225 -30.79 26.96 -9.44
C PHE A 225 -31.32 27.97 -10.47
N THR A 226 -32.05 29.01 -10.05
CA THR A 226 -32.34 30.16 -10.91
C THR A 226 -31.12 31.06 -11.07
N GLN A 227 -30.18 31.01 -10.13
CA GLN A 227 -28.96 31.82 -10.16
C GLN A 227 -27.85 31.13 -10.98
N PRO A 228 -27.16 31.85 -11.88
CA PRO A 228 -26.06 31.30 -12.67
C PRO A 228 -24.90 30.76 -11.81
N LYS A 229 -24.67 31.35 -10.63
CA LYS A 229 -23.64 30.89 -9.69
C LYS A 229 -23.94 29.48 -9.18
N SER A 230 -25.17 29.20 -8.76
CA SER A 230 -25.60 27.88 -8.29
C SER A 230 -25.47 26.82 -9.38
N ILE A 231 -25.83 27.17 -10.63
CA ILE A 231 -25.63 26.29 -11.80
C ILE A 231 -24.14 25.98 -12.00
N TYR A 232 -23.27 26.99 -11.97
CA TYR A 232 -21.83 26.80 -12.15
C TYR A 232 -21.24 25.83 -11.12
N PHE A 233 -21.56 26.00 -9.84
CA PHE A 233 -21.07 25.10 -8.78
C PHE A 233 -21.72 23.71 -8.82
N LEU A 234 -22.96 23.58 -9.31
CA LEU A 234 -23.54 22.26 -9.60
C LEU A 234 -22.75 21.51 -10.67
N PHE A 235 -22.34 22.19 -11.74
CA PHE A 235 -21.49 21.57 -12.77
C PHE A 235 -20.07 21.29 -12.27
N LEU A 236 -19.51 22.13 -11.39
CA LEU A 236 -18.26 21.82 -10.71
C LEU A 236 -18.38 20.58 -9.81
N PHE A 237 -19.51 20.40 -9.11
CA PHE A 237 -19.79 19.18 -8.36
C PHE A 237 -19.82 17.95 -9.27
N PHE A 238 -20.50 18.03 -10.42
CA PHE A 238 -20.52 16.93 -11.39
C PHE A 238 -19.14 16.64 -11.99
N TRP A 239 -18.33 17.67 -12.21
CA TRP A 239 -16.93 17.50 -12.60
C TRP A 239 -16.11 16.81 -11.51
N ALA A 240 -16.31 17.19 -10.25
CA ALA A 240 -15.55 16.63 -9.12
C ALA A 240 -15.97 15.19 -8.76
N ILE A 241 -17.26 14.82 -8.92
CA ILE A 241 -17.77 13.49 -8.56
C ILE A 241 -17.40 12.40 -9.57
N VAL A 242 -17.20 12.75 -10.83
CA VAL A 242 -16.78 11.78 -11.84
C VAL A 242 -15.31 11.42 -11.60
N PRO A 243 -14.98 10.14 -11.34
CA PRO A 243 -13.60 9.76 -11.12
C PRO A 243 -12.80 9.95 -12.42
N GLY A 244 -11.89 10.92 -12.43
CA GLY A 244 -11.08 11.22 -13.60
C GLY A 244 -10.15 10.09 -14.04
N PHE A 245 -9.89 9.11 -13.16
CA PHE A 245 -8.87 8.06 -13.32
C PHE A 245 -7.56 8.65 -13.83
N SER A 246 -6.93 9.51 -13.04
CA SER A 246 -5.65 10.07 -13.45
C SER A 246 -4.57 8.96 -13.54
N PRO A 247 -3.47 9.21 -14.28
CA PRO A 247 -2.33 8.30 -14.33
C PRO A 247 -1.88 7.80 -12.95
N ALA A 248 -1.77 8.71 -11.98
CA ALA A 248 -1.39 8.38 -10.62
C ALA A 248 -2.46 7.53 -9.91
N SER A 249 -3.75 7.85 -10.08
CA SER A 249 -4.84 7.05 -9.47
C SER A 249 -4.85 5.61 -9.99
N PHE A 250 -4.70 5.40 -11.29
CA PHE A 250 -4.64 4.06 -11.87
C PHE A 250 -3.40 3.31 -11.38
N GLN A 251 -2.25 3.98 -11.30
CA GLN A 251 -1.03 3.39 -10.77
C GLN A 251 -1.23 2.86 -9.34
N ARG A 252 -1.97 3.58 -8.48
CA ARG A 252 -2.29 3.10 -7.10
C ARG A 252 -3.24 1.90 -7.09
N ILE A 253 -4.09 1.75 -8.11
CA ILE A 253 -4.90 0.54 -8.31
C ILE A 253 -4.00 -0.63 -8.73
N ALA A 254 -3.12 -0.42 -9.70
CA ALA A 254 -2.20 -1.44 -10.23
C ALA A 254 -1.16 -1.91 -9.19
N MET A 255 -0.81 -1.07 -8.21
CA MET A 255 0.06 -1.43 -7.07
C MET A 255 -0.53 -2.49 -6.15
N ALA A 256 -1.86 -2.62 -6.11
CA ALA A 256 -2.51 -3.57 -5.23
C ALA A 256 -2.24 -5.01 -5.70
N LYS A 257 -2.05 -5.92 -4.74
CA LYS A 257 -1.88 -7.35 -5.02
C LYS A 257 -3.16 -8.00 -5.56
N ASN A 258 -4.32 -7.46 -5.18
CA ASN A 258 -5.62 -7.93 -5.62
C ASN A 258 -6.69 -6.82 -5.50
N VAL A 259 -7.84 -7.09 -6.10
CA VAL A 259 -9.00 -6.20 -6.15
C VAL A 259 -9.46 -5.76 -4.76
N GLU A 260 -9.49 -6.69 -3.79
CA GLU A 260 -9.99 -6.38 -2.45
C GLU A 260 -9.07 -5.41 -1.69
N GLN A 261 -7.75 -5.56 -1.86
CA GLN A 261 -6.80 -4.61 -1.31
C GLN A 261 -6.98 -3.23 -1.93
N SER A 262 -7.18 -3.14 -3.25
CA SER A 262 -7.44 -1.88 -3.94
C SER A 262 -8.71 -1.22 -3.40
N ARG A 263 -9.83 -1.95 -3.36
CA ARG A 263 -11.11 -1.49 -2.80
C ARG A 263 -10.95 -0.93 -1.39
N LYS A 264 -10.38 -1.70 -0.46
CA LYS A 264 -10.19 -1.27 0.93
C LYS A 264 -9.33 -0.01 1.02
N SER A 265 -8.27 0.07 0.22
CA SER A 265 -7.34 1.21 0.23
C SER A 265 -8.03 2.50 -0.20
N PHE A 266 -8.85 2.46 -1.26
CA PHE A 266 -9.61 3.63 -1.71
C PHE A 266 -10.72 4.05 -0.74
N ILE A 267 -11.40 3.11 -0.07
CA ILE A 267 -12.40 3.44 0.95
C ILE A 267 -11.75 4.15 2.15
N ILE A 268 -10.62 3.63 2.65
CA ILE A 268 -9.86 4.26 3.74
C ILE A 268 -9.38 5.65 3.30
N ALA A 269 -8.84 5.75 2.08
CA ALA A 269 -8.36 7.02 1.55
C ALA A 269 -9.48 8.06 1.42
N ALA A 270 -10.69 7.68 1.00
CA ALA A 270 -11.83 8.58 0.92
C ALA A 270 -12.21 9.16 2.30
N LEU A 271 -12.18 8.33 3.34
CA LEU A 271 -12.47 8.78 4.71
C LEU A 271 -11.39 9.74 5.24
N MET A 272 -10.12 9.43 5.00
CA MET A 272 -9.01 10.31 5.38
C MET A 272 -9.04 11.64 4.62
N TRP A 273 -9.34 11.59 3.31
CA TRP A 273 -9.49 12.77 2.48
C TRP A 273 -10.65 13.65 2.95
N LEU A 274 -11.79 13.07 3.33
CA LEU A 274 -12.90 13.80 3.94
C LEU A 274 -12.44 14.59 5.17
N PHE A 275 -11.68 13.96 6.07
CA PHE A 275 -11.17 14.63 7.27
C PHE A 275 -10.23 15.80 6.95
N ILE A 276 -9.35 15.63 5.95
CA ILE A 276 -8.45 16.69 5.48
C ILE A 276 -9.26 17.86 4.90
N VAL A 277 -10.22 17.58 4.02
CA VAL A 277 -11.08 18.61 3.41
C VAL A 277 -11.85 19.38 4.50
N LEU A 278 -12.46 18.68 5.46
CA LEU A 278 -13.18 19.32 6.58
C LEU A 278 -12.25 20.21 7.41
N THR A 279 -11.01 19.79 7.64
CA THR A 279 -10.01 20.59 8.36
C THR A 279 -9.64 21.86 7.59
N LEU A 280 -9.45 21.76 6.27
CA LEU A 280 -9.16 22.92 5.40
C LEU A 280 -10.33 23.90 5.33
N VAL A 281 -11.55 23.38 5.19
CA VAL A 281 -12.79 24.17 5.22
C VAL A 281 -12.91 24.88 6.57
N PHE A 282 -12.64 24.18 7.67
CA PHE A 282 -12.67 24.78 9.00
C PHE A 282 -11.65 25.90 9.14
N ILE A 283 -10.39 25.70 8.71
CA ILE A 283 -9.37 26.76 8.66
C ILE A 283 -9.88 27.97 7.89
N SER A 284 -10.49 27.76 6.71
CA SER A 284 -11.04 28.85 5.91
C SER A 284 -12.16 29.62 6.63
N VAL A 285 -13.06 28.93 7.33
CA VAL A 285 -14.14 29.55 8.11
C VAL A 285 -13.57 30.39 9.25
N LEU A 286 -12.53 29.91 9.94
CA LEU A 286 -11.88 30.66 11.02
C LEU A 286 -11.26 31.97 10.50
N ILE A 287 -10.65 31.94 9.33
CA ILE A 287 -10.09 33.14 8.70
C ILE A 287 -11.20 34.10 8.26
N LEU A 288 -12.28 33.61 7.67
CA LEU A 288 -13.43 34.43 7.28
C LEU A 288 -14.10 35.10 8.48
N ALA A 289 -14.25 34.38 9.60
CA ALA A 289 -14.85 34.89 10.83
C ALA A 289 -14.00 36.00 11.48
N THR A 290 -12.67 35.89 11.40
CA THR A 290 -11.74 36.84 12.04
C THR A 290 -11.36 38.01 11.15
N ASN A 291 -11.27 37.78 9.83
CA ASN A 291 -10.83 38.76 8.85
C ASN A 291 -11.69 38.64 7.57
N PRO A 292 -12.91 39.19 7.53
CA PRO A 292 -13.85 38.99 6.43
C PRO A 292 -13.55 39.77 5.13
N ASN A 293 -12.61 40.71 5.17
CA ASN A 293 -12.32 41.63 4.05
C ASN A 293 -10.95 41.37 3.37
N LEU A 294 -10.40 40.16 3.49
CA LEU A 294 -9.15 39.80 2.82
C LEU A 294 -9.39 39.55 1.33
N ASP A 295 -8.46 40.02 0.49
CA ASP A 295 -8.42 39.58 -0.90
C ASP A 295 -8.21 38.06 -0.95
N THR A 296 -9.09 37.37 -1.68
CA THR A 296 -9.08 35.92 -1.86
C THR A 296 -7.69 35.38 -2.24
N LYS A 297 -6.95 36.10 -3.09
CA LYS A 297 -5.60 35.71 -3.53
C LYS A 297 -4.58 35.69 -2.39
N ASN A 298 -4.83 36.48 -1.35
CA ASN A 298 -3.95 36.65 -0.21
C ASN A 298 -4.37 35.79 1.00
N VAL A 299 -5.48 35.04 0.96
CA VAL A 299 -5.93 34.24 2.11
C VAL A 299 -4.89 33.19 2.50
N ALA A 300 -4.37 32.42 1.53
CA ALA A 300 -3.31 31.44 1.80
C ALA A 300 -2.03 32.12 2.31
N LYS A 301 -1.68 33.30 1.75
CA LYS A 301 -0.53 34.11 2.19
C LYS A 301 -0.70 34.60 3.63
N TYR A 302 -1.88 35.07 3.97
CA TYR A 302 -2.24 35.56 5.29
C TYR A 302 -2.08 34.47 6.36
N ILE A 303 -2.55 33.25 6.07
CA ILE A 303 -2.35 32.09 6.94
C ILE A 303 -0.86 31.81 7.17
N LEU A 304 -0.06 31.86 6.11
CA LEU A 304 1.37 31.56 6.19
C LEU A 304 2.16 32.59 6.98
N LEU A 305 1.87 33.89 6.77
CA LEU A 305 2.68 34.98 7.29
C LEU A 305 2.20 35.49 8.65
N GLU A 306 0.89 35.61 8.84
CA GLU A 306 0.29 36.35 9.96
C GLU A 306 -0.35 35.41 11.00
N GLN A 307 -0.65 34.18 10.61
CA GLN A 307 -1.21 33.15 11.48
C GLN A 307 -0.19 32.09 11.89
N SER A 308 1.06 32.47 12.13
CA SER A 308 2.08 31.56 12.64
C SER A 308 3.16 32.26 13.47
N TYR A 309 3.78 31.50 14.36
CA TYR A 309 4.96 31.94 15.13
C TYR A 309 6.21 31.17 14.69
N THR A 310 7.39 31.63 15.12
CA THR A 310 8.69 30.96 14.91
C THR A 310 8.70 29.49 15.37
N GLY A 311 8.94 28.57 14.44
CA GLY A 311 8.89 27.12 14.61
C GLY A 311 7.67 26.53 13.90
N LEU A 312 6.47 27.00 14.27
CA LEU A 312 5.23 26.59 13.60
C LEU A 312 5.22 27.03 12.14
N ARG A 313 5.74 28.22 11.82
CA ARG A 313 5.83 28.69 10.44
C ARG A 313 6.68 27.75 9.57
N GLY A 314 7.87 27.37 10.03
CA GLY A 314 8.72 26.38 9.37
C GLY A 314 8.02 25.03 9.19
N PHE A 315 7.26 24.60 10.19
CA PHE A 315 6.50 23.36 10.12
C PHE A 315 5.31 23.42 9.15
N ILE A 316 4.59 24.55 9.07
CA ILE A 316 3.54 24.78 8.05
C ILE A 316 4.16 24.74 6.65
N LEU A 317 5.28 25.44 6.44
CA LEU A 317 5.98 25.44 5.17
C LEU A 317 6.44 24.02 4.77
N ALA A 318 6.96 23.25 5.74
CA ALA A 318 7.33 21.85 5.53
C ALA A 318 6.11 20.98 5.17
N GLY A 319 5.00 21.12 5.89
CA GLY A 319 3.75 20.40 5.59
C GLY A 319 3.16 20.76 4.23
N LEU A 320 3.20 22.03 3.83
CA LEU A 320 2.75 22.43 2.49
C LEU A 320 3.66 21.89 1.39
N MET A 321 4.97 21.93 1.59
CA MET A 321 5.90 21.34 0.64
C MET A 321 5.73 19.82 0.58
N ALA A 322 5.41 19.16 1.70
CA ALA A 322 5.06 17.75 1.74
C ALA A 322 3.87 17.44 0.82
N MET A 323 2.81 18.26 0.87
CA MET A 323 1.63 18.13 0.00
C MET A 323 1.96 18.40 -1.49
N VAL A 324 2.83 19.37 -1.77
CA VAL A 324 3.32 19.65 -3.13
C VAL A 324 4.08 18.44 -3.68
N MET A 325 5.04 17.94 -2.90
CA MET A 325 5.95 16.86 -3.29
C MET A 325 5.21 15.53 -3.51
N SER A 326 4.34 15.11 -2.59
CA SER A 326 3.60 13.84 -2.70
C SER A 326 2.80 13.71 -4.01
N THR A 327 2.18 14.82 -4.40
CA THR A 327 1.40 14.87 -5.63
C THR A 327 2.32 14.96 -6.84
N ALA A 328 3.28 15.89 -6.82
CA ALA A 328 4.23 16.06 -7.92
C ALA A 328 4.94 14.75 -8.26
N ASP A 329 5.41 14.02 -7.24
CA ASP A 329 6.12 12.75 -7.40
C ASP A 329 5.31 11.69 -8.11
N SER A 330 4.07 11.53 -7.68
CA SER A 330 3.14 10.56 -8.23
C SER A 330 2.85 10.83 -9.71
N TYR A 331 2.69 12.09 -10.10
CA TYR A 331 2.42 12.49 -11.48
C TYR A 331 3.67 12.44 -12.37
N ILE A 332 4.85 12.77 -11.84
CA ILE A 332 6.13 12.61 -12.55
C ILE A 332 6.39 11.13 -12.86
N ASN A 333 6.25 10.28 -11.85
CA ASN A 333 6.48 8.84 -11.98
C ASN A 333 5.49 8.18 -12.96
N SER A 334 4.18 8.42 -12.81
CA SER A 334 3.17 7.82 -13.70
C SER A 334 3.27 8.32 -15.15
N ALA A 335 3.48 9.62 -15.36
CA ALA A 335 3.53 10.21 -16.71
C ALA A 335 4.79 9.80 -17.48
N SER A 336 5.94 9.71 -16.80
CA SER A 336 7.17 9.25 -17.44
C SER A 336 7.06 7.81 -17.94
N VAL A 337 6.40 6.94 -17.18
CA VAL A 337 6.07 5.57 -17.61
C VAL A 337 5.15 5.59 -18.82
N ILE A 338 4.06 6.36 -18.78
CA ILE A 338 3.13 6.49 -19.91
C ILE A 338 3.85 6.98 -21.18
N PHE A 339 4.73 7.96 -21.06
CA PHE A 339 5.44 8.52 -22.21
C PHE A 339 6.32 7.46 -22.89
N ILE A 340 7.14 6.74 -22.14
CA ILE A 340 8.03 5.74 -22.73
C ILE A 340 7.26 4.48 -23.17
N HIS A 341 6.40 3.97 -22.31
CA HIS A 341 5.74 2.68 -22.51
C HIS A 341 4.58 2.76 -23.51
N ASP A 342 3.79 3.84 -23.49
CA ASP A 342 2.51 3.94 -24.19
C ASP A 342 2.49 4.96 -25.33
N LEU A 343 3.50 5.82 -25.43
CA LEU A 343 3.67 6.72 -26.55
C LEU A 343 4.86 6.33 -27.43
N CYS A 344 6.07 6.30 -26.87
CA CYS A 344 7.28 6.04 -27.68
C CYS A 344 7.31 4.62 -28.28
N LYS A 345 7.11 3.57 -27.47
CA LYS A 345 7.13 2.19 -27.99
C LYS A 345 6.05 1.95 -29.06
N PRO A 346 4.78 2.35 -28.87
CA PRO A 346 3.74 2.19 -29.90
C PRO A 346 3.98 2.98 -31.19
N LEU A 347 4.76 4.06 -31.15
CA LEU A 347 5.20 4.81 -32.33
C LEU A 347 6.38 4.14 -33.07
N GLY A 348 6.93 3.06 -32.52
CA GLY A 348 8.03 2.29 -33.14
C GLY A 348 9.43 2.69 -32.68
N PHE A 349 9.57 3.56 -31.67
CA PHE A 349 10.89 3.91 -31.12
C PHE A 349 11.52 2.70 -30.39
N LYS A 350 12.72 2.29 -30.81
CA LYS A 350 13.50 1.23 -30.16
C LYS A 350 14.32 1.81 -29.00
N ILE A 351 13.94 1.48 -27.77
CA ILE A 351 14.57 2.01 -26.54
C ILE A 351 15.29 0.88 -25.82
N GLN A 352 16.63 0.90 -25.83
CA GLN A 352 17.45 -0.14 -25.19
C GLN A 352 17.53 0.01 -23.67
N LYS A 353 17.71 1.25 -23.17
CA LYS A 353 17.80 1.57 -21.74
C LYS A 353 16.49 2.17 -21.23
N GLU A 354 15.46 1.34 -21.15
CA GLU A 354 14.09 1.75 -20.80
C GLU A 354 14.00 2.57 -19.52
N LEU A 355 14.66 2.12 -18.44
CA LEU A 355 14.66 2.83 -17.17
C LEU A 355 15.26 4.24 -17.30
N MET A 356 16.40 4.38 -17.97
CA MET A 356 17.04 5.69 -18.17
C MET A 356 16.16 6.60 -19.02
N ALA A 357 15.53 6.06 -20.07
CA ALA A 357 14.61 6.81 -20.91
C ALA A 357 13.40 7.32 -20.10
N THR A 358 12.87 6.51 -19.18
CA THR A 358 11.79 6.93 -18.27
C THR A 358 12.25 8.08 -17.37
N ARG A 359 13.46 8.02 -16.81
CA ARG A 359 14.00 9.13 -16.00
C ARG A 359 14.17 10.41 -16.80
N ILE A 360 14.60 10.32 -18.05
CA ILE A 360 14.69 11.48 -18.95
C ILE A 360 13.29 12.04 -19.26
N ALA A 361 12.30 11.18 -19.51
CA ALA A 361 10.93 11.61 -19.74
C ALA A 361 10.33 12.34 -18.52
N ALA A 362 10.67 11.91 -17.30
CA ALA A 362 10.33 12.62 -16.07
C ALA A 362 10.91 14.05 -16.04
N MET A 363 12.17 14.21 -16.45
CA MET A 363 12.82 15.54 -16.54
C MET A 363 12.15 16.44 -17.60
N VAL A 364 11.79 15.88 -18.76
CA VAL A 364 11.05 16.61 -19.81
C VAL A 364 9.68 17.05 -19.31
N LEU A 365 8.96 16.19 -18.59
CA LEU A 365 7.67 16.54 -17.99
C LEU A 365 7.82 17.72 -17.00
N GLY A 366 8.85 17.70 -16.14
CA GLY A 366 9.12 18.78 -15.21
C GLY A 366 9.37 20.12 -15.91
N ALA A 367 10.15 20.11 -17.00
CA ALA A 367 10.40 21.31 -17.80
C ALA A 367 9.11 21.88 -18.43
N ILE A 368 8.25 21.01 -18.99
CA ILE A 368 6.94 21.40 -19.54
C ILE A 368 6.04 21.97 -18.44
N ALA A 369 6.01 21.33 -17.27
CA ALA A 369 5.20 21.78 -16.15
C ALA A 369 5.65 23.13 -15.59
N ILE A 370 6.96 23.41 -15.56
CA ILE A 370 7.49 24.75 -15.23
C ILE A 370 6.95 25.77 -16.24
N GLY A 371 7.00 25.47 -17.55
CA GLY A 371 6.43 26.35 -18.58
C GLY A 371 4.94 26.64 -18.37
N PHE A 372 4.14 25.60 -18.04
CA PHE A 372 2.72 25.77 -17.72
C PHE A 372 2.49 26.57 -16.43
N ALA A 373 3.30 26.37 -15.40
CA ALA A 373 3.18 27.10 -14.14
C ALA A 373 3.40 28.61 -14.34
N LEU A 374 4.30 28.98 -15.26
CA LEU A 374 4.62 30.36 -15.60
C LEU A 374 3.64 31.04 -16.57
N SER A 375 2.62 30.33 -17.06
CA SER A 375 1.63 30.87 -18.02
C SER A 375 0.68 31.94 -17.47
N GLY A 376 0.75 32.27 -16.18
CA GLY A 376 -0.10 33.28 -15.52
C GLY A 376 -1.51 32.81 -15.14
N SER A 377 -1.93 31.60 -15.53
CA SER A 377 -3.25 31.04 -15.23
C SER A 377 -3.51 30.83 -13.73
N SER A 378 -4.75 30.99 -13.25
CA SER A 378 -5.11 30.64 -11.86
C SER A 378 -5.07 29.12 -11.62
N LEU A 379 -4.94 28.68 -10.36
CA LEU A 379 -4.90 27.25 -10.02
C LEU A 379 -6.16 26.50 -10.47
N LEU A 380 -7.35 27.11 -10.33
CA LEU A 380 -8.61 26.54 -10.76
C LEU A 380 -8.69 26.45 -12.29
N GLN A 381 -8.30 27.51 -13.01
CA GLN A 381 -8.28 27.50 -14.48
C GLN A 381 -7.34 26.43 -15.02
N LEU A 382 -6.15 26.27 -14.42
CA LEU A 382 -5.21 25.23 -14.81
C LEU A 382 -5.78 23.83 -14.58
N ALA A 383 -6.48 23.60 -13.46
CA ALA A 383 -7.14 22.34 -13.17
C ALA A 383 -8.26 22.02 -14.17
N LEU A 384 -9.09 23.02 -14.50
CA LEU A 384 -10.15 22.87 -15.48
C LEU A 384 -9.56 22.62 -16.88
N PHE A 385 -8.63 23.45 -17.32
CA PHE A 385 -7.94 23.34 -18.61
C PHE A 385 -7.33 21.95 -18.83
N THR A 386 -6.67 21.41 -17.81
CA THR A 386 -5.97 20.12 -17.93
C THR A 386 -6.94 18.95 -17.93
N SER A 387 -8.07 19.07 -17.21
CA SER A 387 -9.15 18.09 -17.27
C SER A 387 -9.83 18.01 -18.65
N MET A 388 -9.80 19.09 -19.45
CA MET A 388 -10.37 19.13 -20.81
C MET A 388 -9.72 18.11 -21.75
N PHE A 389 -8.45 17.77 -21.53
CA PHE A 389 -7.72 16.82 -22.35
C PHE A 389 -7.98 15.36 -21.99
N SER A 390 -8.45 15.09 -20.76
CA SER A 390 -8.56 13.72 -20.24
C SER A 390 -9.99 13.27 -20.02
N MET A 391 -10.84 14.08 -19.38
CA MET A 391 -12.18 13.63 -19.01
C MET A 391 -13.08 13.36 -20.22
N PRO A 392 -13.21 14.29 -21.19
CA PRO A 392 -14.02 14.07 -22.39
C PRO A 392 -13.39 13.11 -23.40
N VAL A 393 -12.12 12.70 -23.21
CA VAL A 393 -11.38 11.88 -24.17
C VAL A 393 -11.26 10.45 -23.66
N VAL A 394 -10.62 10.26 -22.51
CA VAL A 394 -10.21 8.95 -22.00
C VAL A 394 -11.14 8.45 -20.90
N THR A 395 -11.55 9.31 -19.98
CA THR A 395 -12.31 8.90 -18.78
C THR A 395 -13.65 8.24 -19.15
N VAL A 396 -14.39 8.78 -20.12
CA VAL A 396 -15.69 8.23 -20.55
C VAL A 396 -15.55 6.82 -21.16
N PRO A 397 -14.73 6.59 -22.21
CA PRO A 397 -14.50 5.24 -22.73
C PRO A 397 -13.93 4.28 -21.69
N PHE A 398 -13.07 4.75 -20.79
CA PHE A 398 -12.48 3.91 -19.75
C PHE A 398 -13.51 3.49 -18.71
N ILE A 399 -14.40 4.39 -18.25
CA ILE A 399 -15.54 4.05 -17.39
C ILE A 399 -16.42 2.99 -18.06
N MET A 400 -16.79 3.19 -19.33
CA MET A 400 -17.58 2.21 -20.09
C MET A 400 -16.90 0.85 -20.15
N THR A 401 -15.58 0.86 -20.31
CA THR A 401 -14.73 -0.34 -20.30
C THR A 401 -14.76 -1.02 -18.93
N ILE A 402 -14.65 -0.29 -17.82
CA ILE A 402 -14.75 -0.87 -16.47
C ILE A 402 -16.13 -1.52 -16.24
N PHE A 403 -17.21 -0.95 -16.79
CA PHE A 403 -18.55 -1.53 -16.70
C PHE A 403 -18.81 -2.70 -17.67
N GLY A 404 -17.82 -3.09 -18.47
CA GLY A 404 -17.89 -4.26 -19.35
C GLY A 404 -18.37 -3.97 -20.76
N PHE A 405 -18.58 -2.71 -21.14
CA PHE A 405 -18.81 -2.35 -22.53
C PHE A 405 -17.53 -2.49 -23.33
N ARG A 406 -17.56 -3.26 -24.43
CA ARG A 406 -16.44 -3.51 -25.34
C ARG A 406 -16.88 -3.19 -26.76
N SER A 407 -16.40 -2.08 -27.29
CA SER A 407 -16.68 -1.68 -28.68
C SER A 407 -15.44 -1.85 -29.57
N SER A 408 -15.53 -1.43 -30.83
CA SER A 408 -14.36 -1.33 -31.70
C SER A 408 -13.55 -0.07 -31.42
N GLY A 409 -12.25 -0.11 -31.73
CA GLY A 409 -11.40 1.08 -31.66
C GLY A 409 -11.91 2.25 -32.50
N ARG A 410 -12.64 1.99 -33.60
CA ARG A 410 -13.24 3.04 -34.43
C ARG A 410 -14.31 3.82 -33.66
N SER A 411 -15.23 3.15 -32.97
CA SER A 411 -16.26 3.82 -32.16
C SER A 411 -15.69 4.58 -30.98
N VAL A 412 -14.66 4.03 -30.33
CA VAL A 412 -13.96 4.72 -29.23
C VAL A 412 -13.30 6.01 -29.74
N LEU A 413 -12.64 5.97 -30.90
CA LEU A 413 -12.03 7.14 -31.53
C LEU A 413 -13.07 8.20 -31.95
N ILE A 414 -14.24 7.77 -32.45
CA ILE A 414 -15.34 8.69 -32.79
C ILE A 414 -15.85 9.40 -31.53
N GLY A 415 -16.06 8.66 -30.43
CA GLY A 415 -16.43 9.26 -29.14
C GLY A 415 -15.38 10.25 -28.62
N MET A 416 -14.09 9.85 -28.63
CA MET A 416 -12.96 10.72 -28.28
C MET A 416 -12.96 12.02 -29.09
N GLY A 417 -13.12 11.91 -30.41
CA GLY A 417 -13.17 13.06 -31.32
C GLY A 417 -14.38 13.97 -31.05
N ALA A 418 -15.56 13.39 -30.84
CA ALA A 418 -16.78 14.13 -30.52
C ALA A 418 -16.63 14.93 -29.21
N GLY A 419 -16.01 14.35 -28.17
CA GLY A 419 -15.69 15.06 -26.93
C GLY A 419 -14.80 16.27 -27.17
N VAL A 420 -13.69 16.11 -27.90
CA VAL A 420 -12.78 17.23 -28.22
C VAL A 420 -13.46 18.32 -29.04
N ILE A 421 -14.21 17.94 -30.08
CA ILE A 421 -14.91 18.90 -30.96
C ILE A 421 -15.95 19.68 -30.16
N THR A 422 -16.74 18.99 -29.33
CA THR A 422 -17.75 19.62 -28.48
C THR A 422 -17.12 20.63 -27.53
N LEU A 423 -15.97 20.27 -26.95
CA LEU A 423 -15.24 21.17 -26.05
C LEU A 423 -14.73 22.43 -26.77
N ILE A 424 -14.17 22.28 -27.98
CA ILE A 424 -13.73 23.42 -28.79
C ILE A 424 -14.92 24.33 -29.14
N ILE A 425 -16.05 23.75 -29.55
CA ILE A 425 -17.28 24.49 -29.84
C ILE A 425 -17.77 25.24 -28.61
N TRP A 426 -17.78 24.56 -27.45
CA TRP A 426 -18.28 25.13 -26.20
C TRP A 426 -17.46 26.34 -25.74
N GLU A 427 -16.14 26.19 -25.69
CA GLU A 427 -15.24 27.21 -25.14
C GLU A 427 -15.00 28.36 -26.13
N LYS A 428 -14.83 28.06 -27.43
CA LYS A 428 -14.48 29.08 -28.44
C LYS A 428 -15.67 29.75 -29.12
N PHE A 429 -16.82 29.08 -29.24
CA PHE A 429 -17.93 29.58 -30.06
C PHE A 429 -19.19 29.88 -29.24
N LEU A 430 -19.53 29.06 -28.25
CA LEU A 430 -20.75 29.24 -27.46
C LEU A 430 -20.57 30.22 -26.28
N HIS A 431 -19.36 30.35 -25.74
CA HIS A 431 -19.01 31.27 -24.64
C HIS A 431 -19.96 31.20 -23.42
N ILE A 432 -20.52 30.02 -23.13
CA ILE A 432 -21.42 29.80 -21.99
C ILE A 432 -20.60 29.75 -20.71
N LYS A 433 -20.34 30.92 -20.10
CA LYS A 433 -19.45 31.07 -18.94
C LYS A 433 -19.90 30.31 -17.68
N HIS A 434 -21.19 30.03 -17.54
CA HIS A 434 -21.75 29.42 -16.32
C HIS A 434 -21.77 27.89 -16.34
N ILE A 435 -21.51 27.26 -17.50
CA ILE A 435 -21.50 25.81 -17.63
C ILE A 435 -20.12 25.41 -18.18
N PRO A 436 -19.24 24.83 -17.35
CA PRO A 436 -17.96 24.29 -17.82
C PRO A 436 -18.13 23.31 -18.98
N GLY A 437 -17.39 23.48 -20.08
CA GLY A 437 -17.55 22.67 -21.29
C GLY A 437 -17.19 21.18 -21.14
N VAL A 438 -16.53 20.80 -20.04
CA VAL A 438 -16.07 19.43 -19.78
C VAL A 438 -17.25 18.44 -19.70
N ILE A 439 -18.32 18.78 -18.98
CA ILE A 439 -19.48 17.86 -18.80
C ILE A 439 -20.27 17.65 -20.10
N PRO A 440 -20.66 18.70 -20.86
CA PRO A 440 -21.24 18.52 -22.19
C PRO A 440 -20.36 17.71 -23.14
N ALA A 441 -19.05 17.94 -23.11
CA ALA A 441 -18.10 17.19 -23.94
C ALA A 441 -18.03 15.70 -23.57
N MET A 442 -18.08 15.37 -22.27
CA MET A 442 -18.17 13.98 -21.81
C MET A 442 -19.48 13.30 -22.25
N ALA A 443 -20.61 14.00 -22.14
CA ALA A 443 -21.90 13.50 -22.62
C ALA A 443 -21.86 13.25 -24.12
N SER A 444 -21.28 14.17 -24.90
CA SER A 444 -21.07 14.02 -26.34
C SER A 444 -20.22 12.80 -26.67
N ASN A 445 -19.08 12.60 -25.97
CA ASN A 445 -18.26 11.39 -26.15
C ASN A 445 -19.11 10.12 -25.94
N LEU A 446 -19.84 10.02 -24.83
CA LEU A 446 -20.66 8.86 -24.51
C LEU A 446 -21.72 8.60 -25.59
N ILE A 447 -22.43 9.65 -26.01
CA ILE A 447 -23.48 9.57 -27.02
C ILE A 447 -22.91 9.09 -28.35
N PHE A 448 -21.83 9.70 -28.85
CA PHE A 448 -21.23 9.33 -30.13
C PHE A 448 -20.53 7.98 -30.09
N LEU A 449 -19.95 7.58 -28.96
CA LEU A 449 -19.39 6.25 -28.75
C LEU A 449 -20.47 5.16 -28.85
N LEU A 450 -21.60 5.35 -28.17
CA LEU A 450 -22.73 4.41 -28.20
C LEU A 450 -23.43 4.43 -29.57
N PHE A 451 -23.73 5.62 -30.09
CA PHE A 451 -24.36 5.80 -31.38
C PHE A 451 -23.55 5.15 -32.50
N SER A 452 -22.25 5.45 -32.59
CA SER A 452 -21.39 4.84 -33.63
C SER A 452 -21.27 3.33 -33.46
N HIS A 453 -21.26 2.80 -32.24
CA HIS A 453 -21.23 1.35 -32.01
C HIS A 453 -22.47 0.66 -32.59
N TYR A 454 -23.67 1.14 -32.24
CA TYR A 454 -24.93 0.53 -32.67
C TYR A 454 -25.25 0.82 -34.13
N PHE A 455 -25.07 2.07 -34.58
CA PHE A 455 -25.36 2.49 -35.95
C PHE A 455 -24.43 1.82 -36.97
N LEU A 456 -23.13 1.76 -36.68
CA LEU A 456 -22.16 1.09 -37.55
C LEU A 456 -22.06 -0.42 -37.29
N LYS A 457 -22.96 -0.99 -36.48
CA LYS A 457 -23.03 -2.43 -36.13
C LYS A 457 -21.66 -3.01 -35.78
N GLN A 458 -20.90 -2.31 -34.93
CA GLN A 458 -19.56 -2.71 -34.56
C GLN A 458 -19.59 -4.00 -33.72
N LYS A 459 -18.59 -4.86 -33.90
CA LYS A 459 -18.45 -6.08 -33.10
C LYS A 459 -18.20 -5.74 -31.64
N GLY A 460 -18.73 -6.56 -30.73
CA GLY A 460 -18.62 -6.40 -29.29
C GLY A 460 -19.98 -6.09 -28.65
N GLY A 461 -19.96 -5.39 -27.52
CA GLY A 461 -21.13 -5.02 -26.73
C GLY A 461 -20.86 -5.14 -25.24
N TRP A 462 -21.92 -5.33 -24.45
CA TRP A 462 -21.80 -5.57 -23.03
C TRP A 462 -21.33 -7.00 -22.75
N ILE A 463 -20.16 -7.13 -22.14
CA ILE A 463 -19.65 -8.40 -21.64
C ILE A 463 -19.97 -8.48 -20.15
N LYS A 464 -20.36 -9.67 -19.69
CA LYS A 464 -20.47 -9.94 -18.26
C LYS A 464 -19.08 -9.78 -17.65
N VAL A 465 -18.87 -8.69 -16.92
CA VAL A 465 -17.64 -8.47 -16.15
C VAL A 465 -17.44 -9.71 -15.28
N LYS A 466 -16.29 -10.38 -15.37
CA LYS A 466 -15.86 -11.42 -14.42
C LYS A 466 -15.58 -10.75 -13.07
N SER A 467 -16.58 -10.10 -12.49
CA SER A 467 -16.47 -9.61 -11.13
C SER A 467 -16.50 -10.82 -10.22
N LEU A 468 -15.59 -10.82 -9.24
CA LEU A 468 -15.57 -11.71 -8.08
C LEU A 468 -16.83 -11.52 -7.19
N THR A 469 -17.95 -11.06 -7.76
CA THR A 469 -19.24 -10.81 -7.13
C THR A 469 -19.82 -12.04 -6.46
N HIS A 470 -19.45 -13.26 -6.86
CA HIS A 470 -19.87 -14.46 -6.15
C HIS A 470 -19.24 -14.58 -4.74
N LEU A 471 -18.13 -13.90 -4.46
CA LEU A 471 -17.53 -13.84 -3.11
C LEU A 471 -18.04 -12.65 -2.28
N ILE A 472 -18.53 -11.57 -2.92
CA ILE A 472 -18.88 -10.32 -2.22
C ILE A 472 -20.40 -10.15 -2.01
N ASN A 473 -21.27 -10.75 -2.84
CA ASN A 473 -22.68 -10.32 -2.90
C ASN A 473 -23.76 -11.22 -2.27
N THR A 474 -23.45 -12.33 -1.59
CA THR A 474 -24.52 -13.13 -0.93
C THR A 474 -24.35 -13.35 0.57
N LYS A 475 -23.17 -13.10 1.16
CA LYS A 475 -22.96 -13.36 2.60
C LYS A 475 -22.72 -12.14 3.48
N GLU A 476 -22.29 -10.99 2.95
CA GLU A 476 -21.95 -9.82 3.79
C GLU A 476 -23.07 -8.78 3.88
N ARG A 477 -23.86 -8.54 2.82
CA ARG A 477 -24.76 -7.39 2.80
C ARG A 477 -26.05 -7.55 3.60
N GLN A 478 -26.59 -8.78 3.72
CA GLN A 478 -27.72 -9.08 4.60
C GLN A 478 -27.31 -9.41 6.04
N ASN A 479 -26.00 -9.55 6.29
CA ASN A 479 -25.48 -10.03 7.56
C ASN A 479 -24.73 -8.97 8.36
N ILE A 480 -24.38 -7.79 7.86
CA ILE A 480 -23.62 -6.84 8.71
C ILE A 480 -24.47 -6.35 9.89
N ILE A 481 -25.75 -6.04 9.69
CA ILE A 481 -26.62 -5.58 10.79
C ILE A 481 -26.97 -6.75 11.72
N THR A 482 -27.33 -7.91 11.17
CA THR A 482 -27.64 -9.13 11.95
C THR A 482 -26.41 -9.66 12.68
N LEU A 483 -25.24 -9.77 12.03
CA LEU A 483 -23.95 -10.09 12.67
C LEU A 483 -23.56 -9.02 13.67
N PHE A 484 -23.77 -7.73 13.42
CA PHE A 484 -23.46 -6.69 14.41
C PHE A 484 -24.38 -6.82 15.62
N THR A 485 -25.69 -7.05 15.43
CA THR A 485 -26.61 -7.31 16.53
C THR A 485 -26.34 -8.64 17.24
N GLN A 486 -25.92 -9.69 16.52
CA GLN A 486 -25.47 -10.95 17.12
C GLN A 486 -24.16 -10.76 17.86
N TYR A 487 -23.22 -10.01 17.30
CA TYR A 487 -21.93 -9.71 17.90
C TYR A 487 -22.10 -8.86 19.15
N ILE A 488 -23.06 -7.93 19.17
CA ILE A 488 -23.45 -7.18 20.38
C ILE A 488 -24.12 -8.12 21.39
N LYS A 489 -25.06 -8.97 20.96
CA LYS A 489 -25.77 -9.90 21.85
C LYS A 489 -24.86 -10.99 22.43
N GLU A 490 -23.87 -11.43 21.66
CA GLU A 490 -22.86 -12.44 22.01
C GLU A 490 -21.54 -11.79 22.48
N PHE A 491 -21.52 -10.45 22.63
CA PHE A 491 -20.32 -9.72 23.03
C PHE A 491 -19.93 -10.12 24.45
N ASN A 492 -18.87 -10.90 24.57
CA ASN A 492 -18.29 -11.22 25.85
C ASN A 492 -17.04 -10.36 26.05
N PHE A 493 -17.17 -9.38 26.95
CA PHE A 493 -16.09 -8.44 27.28
C PHE A 493 -14.81 -9.14 27.74
N SER A 494 -14.94 -10.26 28.48
CA SER A 494 -13.80 -11.05 28.94
C SER A 494 -13.01 -11.68 27.77
N LYS A 495 -13.70 -12.31 26.81
CA LYS A 495 -13.06 -12.85 25.59
C LYS A 495 -12.46 -11.77 24.70
N PHE A 496 -13.09 -10.59 24.68
CA PHE A 496 -12.57 -9.44 23.93
C PHE A 496 -11.27 -8.91 24.54
N MET A 497 -11.17 -8.85 25.87
CA MET A 497 -9.93 -8.46 26.57
C MET A 497 -8.83 -9.49 26.36
N GLU A 498 -9.13 -10.78 26.50
CA GLU A 498 -8.19 -11.89 26.25
C GLU A 498 -7.55 -11.79 24.85
N LYS A 499 -8.36 -11.57 23.81
CA LYS A 499 -7.90 -11.45 22.40
C LYS A 499 -6.96 -10.26 22.13
N ASN A 500 -7.04 -9.21 22.95
CA ASN A 500 -6.35 -7.94 22.74
C ASN A 500 -5.26 -7.65 23.79
N SER A 501 -5.10 -8.52 24.78
CA SER A 501 -4.07 -8.44 25.81
C SER A 501 -2.79 -9.18 25.41
N PRO A 502 -1.67 -8.99 26.13
CA PRO A 502 -0.44 -9.72 25.84
C PRO A 502 -0.57 -11.21 26.16
N ASN A 503 -0.08 -12.08 25.26
CA ASN A 503 -0.11 -13.54 25.41
C ASN A 503 1.14 -14.11 26.10
N ASN A 504 2.11 -13.27 26.47
CA ASN A 504 3.39 -13.70 27.05
C ASN A 504 3.50 -13.17 28.49
N GLU A 505 3.80 -14.04 29.46
CA GLU A 505 3.92 -13.69 30.88
C GLU A 505 4.92 -12.54 31.11
N LEU A 506 6.00 -12.47 30.32
CA LEU A 506 7.00 -11.41 30.38
C LEU A 506 6.43 -10.01 30.10
N MET A 507 5.37 -9.90 29.30
CA MET A 507 4.78 -8.60 28.95
C MET A 507 4.05 -7.96 30.13
N TYR A 508 3.53 -8.77 31.07
CA TYR A 508 2.92 -8.29 32.32
C TYR A 508 3.99 -7.68 33.23
N VAL A 509 5.13 -8.34 33.33
CA VAL A 509 6.31 -7.86 34.06
C VAL A 509 6.85 -6.58 33.43
N TYR A 510 6.99 -6.51 32.10
CA TYR A 510 7.44 -5.28 31.43
C TYR A 510 6.48 -4.12 31.66
N THR A 511 5.17 -4.37 31.63
CA THR A 511 4.17 -3.32 31.90
C THR A 511 4.31 -2.77 33.32
N ALA A 512 4.51 -3.65 34.31
CA ALA A 512 4.80 -3.23 35.68
C ALA A 512 6.06 -2.36 35.78
N VAL A 513 7.17 -2.81 35.19
CA VAL A 513 8.44 -2.07 35.17
C VAL A 513 8.26 -0.69 34.53
N PHE A 514 7.54 -0.61 33.40
CA PHE A 514 7.27 0.67 32.74
C PHE A 514 6.35 1.57 33.57
N CYS A 515 5.38 1.03 34.31
CA CYS A 515 4.59 1.82 35.26
C CYS A 515 5.47 2.40 36.39
N PHE A 516 6.44 1.65 36.92
CA PHE A 516 7.39 2.18 37.90
C PHE A 516 8.25 3.30 37.32
N ILE A 517 8.85 3.07 36.15
CA ILE A 517 9.71 4.06 35.48
C ILE A 517 8.91 5.33 35.16
N SER A 518 7.70 5.16 34.62
CA SER A 518 6.80 6.27 34.31
C SER A 518 6.44 7.05 35.58
N LEU A 519 5.98 6.38 36.64
CA LEU A 519 5.59 7.04 37.89
C LEU A 519 6.75 7.83 38.51
N TYR A 520 7.90 7.19 38.71
CA TYR A 520 9.06 7.87 39.31
C TYR A 520 9.64 8.93 38.39
N GLY A 521 9.62 8.73 37.07
CA GLY A 521 10.01 9.73 36.08
C GLY A 521 9.14 10.99 36.16
N ASN A 522 7.82 10.83 36.22
CA ASN A 522 6.89 11.95 36.35
C ASN A 522 7.05 12.65 37.71
N ILE A 523 7.16 11.91 38.82
CA ILE A 523 7.35 12.49 40.17
C ILE A 523 8.70 13.19 40.31
N ALA A 524 9.77 12.65 39.75
CA ALA A 524 11.10 13.27 39.84
C ALA A 524 11.17 14.60 39.06
N THR A 525 10.43 14.70 37.96
CA THR A 525 10.52 15.84 37.02
C THR A 525 9.44 16.90 37.23
N ILE A 526 8.42 16.65 38.06
CA ILE A 526 7.40 17.66 38.38
C ILE A 526 7.91 18.65 39.42
N ASP A 527 7.56 19.93 39.24
CA ASP A 527 8.03 21.05 40.04
C ASP A 527 7.58 20.94 41.50
N HIS A 528 8.38 21.53 42.39
CA HIS A 528 8.15 21.41 43.83
C HIS A 528 6.86 22.12 44.27
N ASP A 529 6.49 23.23 43.62
CA ASP A 529 5.30 24.01 43.94
C ASP A 529 4.01 23.23 43.63
N THR A 530 3.96 22.52 42.51
CA THR A 530 2.82 21.66 42.14
C THR A 530 2.64 20.50 43.11
N LYS A 531 3.73 19.92 43.62
CA LYS A 531 3.66 18.88 44.68
C LYS A 531 3.04 19.42 45.97
N LEU A 532 3.38 20.64 46.35
CA LEU A 532 2.88 21.29 47.57
C LEU A 532 1.41 21.73 47.43
N ARG A 533 0.96 22.03 46.21
CA ARG A 533 -0.44 22.40 45.94
C ARG A 533 -1.41 21.22 45.96
N PHE A 534 -0.96 20.01 45.61
CA PHE A 534 -1.82 18.82 45.52
C PHE A 534 -1.31 17.62 46.35
N PRO A 535 -0.93 17.79 47.63
CA PRO A 535 -0.21 16.75 48.39
C PRO A 535 -1.02 15.45 48.55
N GLN A 536 -2.33 15.56 48.77
CA GLN A 536 -3.24 14.41 48.89
C GLN A 536 -3.32 13.58 47.60
N LEU A 537 -3.23 14.24 46.44
CA LEU A 537 -3.26 13.57 45.14
C LEU A 537 -2.01 12.72 44.92
N PHE A 538 -0.83 13.25 45.27
CA PHE A 538 0.43 12.51 45.20
C PHE A 538 0.48 11.36 46.21
N GLN A 539 -0.03 11.57 47.42
CA GLN A 539 -0.17 10.53 48.45
C GLN A 539 -1.13 9.41 48.04
N PHE A 540 -2.07 9.67 47.14
CA PHE A 540 -2.97 8.66 46.58
C PHE A 540 -2.37 7.96 45.34
N ILE A 541 -1.90 8.73 44.36
CA ILE A 541 -1.40 8.21 43.08
C ILE A 541 -0.22 7.26 43.30
N THR A 542 0.74 7.67 44.13
CA THR A 542 1.98 6.90 44.34
C THR A 542 1.70 5.47 44.84
N PRO A 543 1.04 5.25 45.99
CA PRO A 543 0.73 3.88 46.43
C PRO A 543 -0.23 3.15 45.49
N SER A 544 -1.19 3.84 44.85
CA SER A 544 -2.14 3.17 43.94
C SER A 544 -1.46 2.57 42.71
N VAL A 545 -0.53 3.30 42.08
CA VAL A 545 0.21 2.82 40.91
C VAL A 545 1.26 1.79 41.32
N LEU A 546 1.96 1.99 42.44
CA LEU A 546 2.93 1.01 42.96
C LEU A 546 2.26 -0.32 43.30
N PHE A 547 1.11 -0.30 43.99
CA PHE A 547 0.35 -1.51 44.30
C PHE A 547 -0.07 -2.25 43.03
N SER A 548 -0.61 -1.51 42.06
CA SER A 548 -1.05 -2.03 40.76
C SER A 548 0.10 -2.63 39.94
N ALA A 549 1.24 -1.95 39.88
CA ALA A 549 2.43 -2.42 39.19
C ALA A 549 3.07 -3.63 39.90
N THR A 550 3.12 -3.63 41.23
CA THR A 550 3.65 -4.75 42.02
C THR A 550 2.80 -6.01 41.84
N ALA A 551 1.48 -5.87 41.75
CA ALA A 551 0.57 -6.98 41.46
C ALA A 551 0.85 -7.61 40.08
N LEU A 552 1.17 -6.81 39.06
CA LEU A 552 1.58 -7.31 37.75
C LEU A 552 3.01 -7.87 37.72
N LEU A 553 3.92 -7.32 38.53
CA LEU A 553 5.29 -7.80 38.63
C LEU A 553 5.37 -9.17 39.30
N SER A 554 4.48 -9.45 40.24
CA SER A 554 4.34 -10.75 40.89
C SER A 554 3.58 -11.78 40.04
N TYR A 555 3.10 -11.42 38.85
CA TYR A 555 2.35 -12.31 37.96
C TYR A 555 3.02 -13.67 37.70
N PRO A 556 4.35 -13.78 37.48
CA PRO A 556 5.01 -15.08 37.33
C PRO A 556 4.86 -16.00 38.56
N LEU A 557 4.67 -15.43 39.74
CA LEU A 557 4.54 -16.11 41.03
C LEU A 557 3.08 -16.41 41.42
N TRP A 558 2.10 -16.00 40.60
CA TRP A 558 0.70 -16.32 40.85
C TRP A 558 0.47 -17.83 40.74
N SER A 559 -0.42 -18.37 41.56
CA SER A 559 -0.71 -19.80 41.56
C SER A 559 -1.35 -20.26 40.25
N ASP A 560 -1.12 -21.51 39.87
CA ASP A 560 -1.61 -22.07 38.61
C ASP A 560 -3.13 -22.02 38.47
N SER A 561 -3.88 -22.01 39.58
CA SER A 561 -5.34 -21.84 39.59
C SER A 561 -5.79 -20.42 39.22
N TRP A 562 -4.99 -19.40 39.53
CA TRP A 562 -5.23 -18.01 39.13
C TRP A 562 -4.75 -17.75 37.72
N LYS A 563 -3.63 -18.35 37.30
CA LYS A 563 -3.16 -18.32 35.91
C LYS A 563 -4.12 -19.03 34.95
N ALA A 564 -4.73 -20.14 35.38
CA ALA A 564 -5.78 -20.84 34.62
C ALA A 564 -7.05 -19.99 34.41
N ARG A 565 -7.26 -18.94 35.21
CA ARG A 565 -8.29 -17.92 35.00
C ARG A 565 -7.68 -16.72 34.26
N GLU A 566 -7.15 -16.95 33.06
CA GLU A 566 -6.45 -15.96 32.21
C GLU A 566 -7.22 -14.63 32.07
N VAL A 567 -8.56 -14.69 32.08
CA VAL A 567 -9.45 -13.52 32.05
C VAL A 567 -9.14 -12.47 33.11
N ILE A 568 -8.85 -12.88 34.36
CA ILE A 568 -8.58 -11.94 35.46
C ILE A 568 -7.26 -11.23 35.23
N ALA A 569 -6.23 -11.97 34.81
CA ALA A 569 -4.91 -11.41 34.51
C ALA A 569 -4.98 -10.39 33.36
N HIS A 570 -5.67 -10.74 32.27
CA HIS A 570 -5.90 -9.83 31.13
C HIS A 570 -6.65 -8.57 31.56
N MET A 571 -7.68 -8.70 32.40
CA MET A 571 -8.46 -7.56 32.88
C MET A 571 -7.63 -6.64 33.77
N VAL A 572 -6.88 -7.22 34.72
CA VAL A 572 -5.95 -6.48 35.59
C VAL A 572 -4.92 -5.74 34.74
N TRP A 573 -4.31 -6.40 33.76
CA TRP A 573 -3.33 -5.77 32.88
C TRP A 573 -3.88 -4.55 32.14
N ASN A 574 -5.07 -4.67 31.53
CA ASN A 574 -5.66 -3.54 30.81
C ASN A 574 -5.98 -2.38 31.74
N ILE A 575 -6.47 -2.66 32.95
CA ILE A 575 -6.74 -1.62 33.96
C ILE A 575 -5.44 -0.92 34.34
N VAL A 576 -4.36 -1.67 34.62
CA VAL A 576 -3.07 -1.08 35.02
C VAL A 576 -2.40 -0.34 33.88
N ALA A 577 -2.47 -0.82 32.64
CA ALA A 577 -1.94 -0.11 31.48
C ALA A 577 -2.72 1.18 31.19
N PHE A 578 -4.06 1.11 31.22
CA PHE A 578 -4.93 2.27 31.07
C PHE A 578 -4.68 3.32 32.16
N TYR A 579 -4.72 2.90 33.43
CA TYR A 579 -4.56 3.81 34.56
C TYR A 579 -3.12 4.30 34.70
N GLY A 580 -2.17 3.38 34.81
CA GLY A 580 -0.78 3.67 35.17
C GLY A 580 0.05 4.33 34.06
N LEU A 581 -0.10 3.91 32.79
CA LEU A 581 0.68 4.46 31.68
C LEU A 581 0.00 5.65 31.01
N ILE A 582 -1.33 5.62 30.84
CA ILE A 582 -2.05 6.67 30.09
C ILE A 582 -2.66 7.71 31.03
N CYS A 583 -3.56 7.29 31.93
CA CYS A 583 -4.34 8.24 32.74
C CYS A 583 -3.44 9.07 33.66
N ILE A 584 -2.51 8.42 34.36
CA ILE A 584 -1.57 9.08 35.26
C ILE A 584 -0.56 9.94 34.49
N GLY A 585 0.02 9.44 33.38
CA GLY A 585 0.93 10.24 32.56
C GLY A 585 0.27 11.50 32.00
N PHE A 586 -0.99 11.41 31.56
CA PHE A 586 -1.73 12.58 31.09
C PHE A 586 -2.13 13.52 32.24
N LEU A 587 -2.45 12.98 33.42
CA LEU A 587 -2.72 13.80 34.61
C LEU A 587 -1.49 14.60 35.03
N PHE A 588 -0.30 14.00 35.06
CA PHE A 588 0.97 14.71 35.32
C PHE A 588 1.28 15.76 34.26
N THR A 589 0.98 15.44 33.00
CA THR A 589 1.07 16.42 31.90
C THR A 589 0.15 17.61 32.17
N MET A 590 -1.09 17.40 32.61
CA MET A 590 -2.01 18.50 32.94
C MET A 590 -1.57 19.29 34.19
N LEU A 591 -1.15 18.61 35.26
CA LEU A 591 -0.72 19.23 36.51
C LEU A 591 0.52 20.12 36.33
N SER A 592 1.45 19.70 35.48
CA SER A 592 2.65 20.48 35.14
C SER A 592 2.40 21.62 34.15
N GLY A 593 1.15 21.84 33.74
CA GLY A 593 0.81 22.80 32.69
C GLY A 593 1.43 22.42 31.34
N PHE A 594 1.52 21.14 31.01
CA PHE A 594 2.23 20.61 29.85
C PHE A 594 3.72 21.02 29.86
N ASN A 595 4.49 20.58 30.85
CA ASN A 595 5.95 20.71 30.79
C ASN A 595 6.54 19.78 29.70
N PRO A 596 7.60 20.17 28.94
CA PRO A 596 8.09 19.35 27.84
C PRO A 596 8.54 17.96 28.26
N LEU A 597 9.15 17.84 29.43
CA LEU A 597 9.61 16.57 29.97
C LEU A 597 8.42 15.63 30.27
N GLN A 598 7.32 16.18 30.80
CA GLN A 598 6.12 15.40 31.14
C GLN A 598 5.39 14.91 29.87
N VAL A 599 5.34 15.73 28.83
CA VAL A 599 4.77 15.34 27.53
C VAL A 599 5.62 14.27 26.85
N MET A 600 6.95 14.36 26.94
CA MET A 600 7.84 13.30 26.46
C MET A 600 7.61 11.98 27.20
N LEU A 601 7.46 12.01 28.53
CA LEU A 601 7.18 10.83 29.35
C LEU A 601 5.81 10.20 29.02
N LEU A 602 4.78 11.01 28.77
CA LEU A 602 3.48 10.55 28.28
C LEU A 602 3.60 9.90 26.90
N THR A 603 4.35 10.50 26.00
CA THR A 603 4.54 9.99 24.64
C THR A 603 5.28 8.66 24.66
N LEU A 604 6.29 8.53 25.50
CA LEU A 604 6.99 7.28 25.74
C LEU A 604 6.05 6.20 26.30
N SER A 605 5.15 6.58 27.22
CA SER A 605 4.09 5.69 27.73
C SER A 605 3.11 5.24 26.64
N ILE A 606 2.71 6.12 25.72
CA ILE A 606 1.85 5.79 24.56
C ILE A 606 2.58 4.84 23.61
N ILE A 607 3.85 5.08 23.31
CA ILE A 607 4.68 4.20 22.47
C ILE A 607 4.80 2.81 23.11
N ILE A 608 5.01 2.73 24.43
CA ILE A 608 5.07 1.46 25.16
C ILE A 608 3.75 0.70 25.04
N VAL A 609 2.59 1.36 25.27
CA VAL A 609 1.28 0.72 25.10
C VAL A 609 1.09 0.24 23.66
N ALA A 610 1.50 1.04 22.67
CA ALA A 610 1.47 0.65 21.26
C ALA A 610 2.35 -0.57 20.96
N MET A 611 3.51 -0.69 21.61
CA MET A 611 4.40 -1.85 21.46
C MET A 611 3.82 -3.10 22.12
N LEU A 612 3.08 -2.96 23.23
CA LEU A 612 2.58 -4.09 24.01
C LEU A 612 1.30 -4.73 23.46
N VAL A 613 0.38 -3.97 22.84
CA VAL A 613 -0.90 -4.49 22.33
C VAL A 613 -1.21 -4.08 20.89
N LYS A 614 -2.23 -4.72 20.30
CA LYS A 614 -2.65 -4.43 18.92
C LYS A 614 -2.95 -2.96 18.73
N TRP A 615 -2.58 -2.42 17.57
CA TRP A 615 -2.67 -0.97 17.32
C TRP A 615 -4.09 -0.41 17.50
N GLN A 616 -5.15 -1.16 17.14
CA GLN A 616 -6.54 -0.71 17.35
C GLN A 616 -6.87 -0.58 18.83
N TRP A 617 -6.38 -1.52 19.64
CA TRP A 617 -6.68 -1.58 21.07
C TRP A 617 -5.85 -0.57 21.86
N ALA A 618 -4.56 -0.44 21.53
CA ALA A 618 -3.71 0.60 22.08
C ALA A 618 -4.32 1.99 21.80
N LEU A 619 -4.80 2.24 20.58
CA LEU A 619 -5.41 3.53 20.21
C LEU A 619 -6.70 3.77 21.00
N SER A 620 -7.50 2.73 21.23
CA SER A 620 -8.70 2.81 22.06
C SER A 620 -8.37 3.11 23.52
N ILE A 621 -7.38 2.43 24.12
CA ILE A 621 -6.90 2.68 25.49
C ILE A 621 -6.38 4.10 25.63
N THR A 622 -5.58 4.58 24.68
CA THR A 622 -5.01 5.93 24.74
C THR A 622 -6.07 7.02 24.65
N ILE A 623 -6.98 6.93 23.67
CA ILE A 623 -8.06 7.92 23.50
C ILE A 623 -9.00 7.92 24.71
N SER A 624 -9.46 6.74 25.13
CA SER A 624 -10.36 6.63 26.27
C SER A 624 -9.71 7.08 27.58
N GLY A 625 -8.41 6.82 27.77
CA GLY A 625 -7.67 7.25 28.97
C GLY A 625 -7.48 8.77 29.02
N ILE A 626 -7.10 9.39 27.90
CA ILE A 626 -6.96 10.85 27.80
C ILE A 626 -8.32 11.53 28.06
N LEU A 627 -9.40 11.04 27.45
CA LEU A 627 -10.74 11.58 27.67
C LEU A 627 -11.21 11.39 29.11
N PHE A 628 -11.04 10.19 29.67
CA PHE A 628 -11.42 9.89 31.05
C PHE A 628 -10.70 10.79 32.05
N THR A 629 -9.38 10.94 31.91
CA THR A 629 -8.60 11.84 32.77
C THR A 629 -9.03 13.29 32.57
N PHE A 630 -9.21 13.76 31.33
CA PHE A 630 -9.65 15.13 31.06
C PHE A 630 -10.99 15.46 31.75
N PHE A 631 -12.00 14.59 31.61
CA PHE A 631 -13.30 14.78 32.24
C PHE A 631 -13.23 14.67 33.77
N SER A 632 -12.46 13.70 34.29
CA SER A 632 -12.28 13.51 35.73
C SER A 632 -11.60 14.73 36.37
N THR A 633 -10.53 15.24 35.77
CA THR A 633 -9.83 16.43 36.25
C THR A 633 -10.71 17.67 36.16
N ARG A 634 -11.50 17.82 35.08
CA ARG A 634 -12.47 18.91 34.95
C ARG A 634 -13.54 18.90 36.05
N TYR A 635 -13.99 17.72 36.48
CA TYR A 635 -15.02 17.56 37.49
C TYR A 635 -14.48 17.70 38.92
N TYR A 636 -13.39 17.00 39.25
CA TYR A 636 -12.85 16.93 40.61
C TYR A 636 -11.80 18.00 40.93
N PHE A 637 -11.07 18.51 39.93
CA PHE A 637 -9.97 19.45 40.10
C PHE A 637 -10.03 20.63 39.09
N PRO A 638 -11.11 21.43 39.09
CA PRO A 638 -11.31 22.50 38.09
C PRO A 638 -10.22 23.58 38.12
N THR A 639 -9.53 23.77 39.25
CA THR A 639 -8.41 24.71 39.41
C THR A 639 -7.17 24.32 38.59
N VAL A 640 -6.97 23.03 38.29
CA VAL A 640 -5.85 22.56 37.44
C VAL A 640 -5.99 23.08 36.01
N LEU A 641 -7.21 23.16 35.47
CA LEU A 641 -7.47 23.75 34.16
C LEU A 641 -7.29 25.28 34.15
N SER A 642 -7.40 25.95 35.30
CA SER A 642 -7.17 27.40 35.41
C SER A 642 -5.67 27.77 35.46
N LEU A 643 -4.82 26.82 35.86
CA LEU A 643 -3.36 26.95 35.92
C LEU A 643 -2.66 26.62 34.60
N SER A 644 -3.34 25.95 33.67
CA SER A 644 -2.84 25.70 32.31
C SER A 644 -2.96 26.93 31.40
N GLY A 645 -2.61 28.11 31.92
CA GLY A 645 -2.43 29.33 31.14
C GLY A 645 -1.13 29.29 30.34
N LEU A 646 -0.94 28.26 29.51
CA LEU A 646 0.28 28.14 28.72
C LEU A 646 0.16 28.85 27.38
N SER A 647 1.25 29.51 26.97
CA SER A 647 1.36 30.09 25.63
C SER A 647 1.18 29.01 24.56
N ILE A 648 0.38 29.36 23.55
CA ILE A 648 -0.04 28.59 22.38
C ILE A 648 1.12 27.86 21.67
N LYS A 649 2.32 28.43 21.76
CA LYS A 649 3.59 27.89 21.25
C LYS A 649 3.90 26.47 21.72
N LEU A 650 3.58 26.19 22.97
CA LEU A 650 3.93 24.93 23.64
C LEU A 650 2.84 23.87 23.43
N GLN A 651 1.56 24.25 23.47
CA GLN A 651 0.43 23.33 23.23
C GLN A 651 0.51 22.63 21.86
N ILE A 652 1.00 23.34 20.85
CA ILE A 652 1.22 22.80 19.50
C ILE A 652 2.35 21.80 19.43
N ILE A 653 3.50 22.09 20.05
CA ILE A 653 4.65 21.17 20.09
C ILE A 653 4.22 19.87 20.78
N TYR A 654 3.38 19.97 21.80
CA TYR A 654 2.88 18.79 22.52
C TYR A 654 1.84 18.01 21.77
N LEU A 655 0.93 18.68 21.06
CA LEU A 655 0.02 18.01 20.12
C LEU A 655 0.82 17.26 19.03
N LEU A 656 1.91 17.85 18.54
CA LEU A 656 2.79 17.23 17.55
C LEU A 656 3.53 16.01 18.10
N VAL A 657 4.04 16.08 19.32
CA VAL A 657 4.73 14.96 19.97
C VAL A 657 3.74 13.83 20.30
N LEU A 658 2.55 14.15 20.84
CA LEU A 658 1.48 13.17 21.11
C LEU A 658 0.97 12.49 19.83
N THR A 659 0.72 13.27 18.77
CA THR A 659 0.29 12.74 17.48
C THR A 659 1.40 11.90 16.84
N SER A 660 2.67 12.28 16.95
CA SER A 660 3.79 11.46 16.47
C SER A 660 3.86 10.09 17.17
N GLY A 661 3.63 10.03 18.48
CA GLY A 661 3.55 8.78 19.25
C GLY A 661 2.34 7.91 18.85
N LEU A 662 1.18 8.54 18.58
CA LEU A 662 0.00 7.86 18.04
C LEU A 662 0.21 7.35 16.61
N LEU A 663 1.06 8.01 15.83
CA LEU A 663 1.35 7.62 14.44
C LEU A 663 2.29 6.41 14.34
N VAL A 664 3.20 6.23 15.31
CA VAL A 664 4.03 5.01 15.43
C VAL A 664 3.16 3.74 15.54
N MET A 665 1.96 3.86 16.11
CA MET A 665 0.98 2.76 16.21
C MET A 665 0.59 2.20 14.84
N PHE A 666 0.67 2.99 13.77
CA PHE A 666 0.35 2.58 12.40
C PHE A 666 1.52 1.90 11.67
N ILE A 667 2.70 1.80 12.28
CA ILE A 667 3.84 1.01 11.79
C ILE A 667 3.67 -0.48 12.19
N LYS A 668 3.11 -0.74 13.37
CA LYS A 668 2.86 -2.09 13.92
C LYS A 668 1.97 -3.03 13.06
N PRO A 669 0.93 -2.58 12.32
CA PRO A 669 0.16 -3.41 11.41
C PRO A 669 1.02 -4.20 10.42
N LYS A 670 2.17 -3.65 10.02
CA LYS A 670 3.13 -4.31 9.13
C LYS A 670 3.84 -5.47 9.83
N GLN A 671 4.34 -5.25 11.06
CA GLN A 671 4.98 -6.28 11.87
C GLN A 671 3.99 -7.37 12.31
N GLU A 672 2.75 -7.00 12.64
CA GLU A 672 1.67 -7.94 12.92
C GLU A 672 1.31 -8.75 11.69
N GLN A 673 1.22 -8.15 10.51
CA GLN A 673 1.01 -8.90 9.27
C GLN A 673 2.14 -9.88 9.00
N GLU A 674 3.41 -9.48 9.16
CA GLU A 674 4.57 -10.35 8.97
C GLU A 674 4.61 -11.50 9.99
N THR A 675 4.32 -11.23 11.27
CA THR A 675 4.26 -12.28 12.32
C THR A 675 3.06 -13.20 12.16
N LEU A 676 1.90 -12.70 11.69
CA LEU A 676 0.72 -13.51 11.39
C LEU A 676 0.94 -14.36 10.13
N LEU A 677 1.68 -13.84 9.14
CA LEU A 677 2.14 -14.62 7.99
C LEU A 677 3.09 -15.73 8.45
N THR A 678 4.09 -15.39 9.26
CA THR A 678 5.10 -16.32 9.77
C THR A 678 4.49 -17.38 10.68
N SER A 679 3.54 -17.01 11.54
CA SER A 679 2.84 -17.96 12.41
C SER A 679 1.87 -18.86 11.64
N ARG A 680 1.20 -18.34 10.59
CA ARG A 680 0.39 -19.15 9.68
C ARG A 680 1.25 -20.12 8.87
N VAL A 681 2.42 -19.70 8.41
CA VAL A 681 3.44 -20.57 7.78
C VAL A 681 3.90 -21.64 8.77
N ASN A 682 4.22 -21.27 10.01
CA ASN A 682 4.65 -22.22 11.05
C ASN A 682 3.54 -23.16 11.52
N TYR A 683 2.28 -22.71 11.54
CA TYR A 683 1.11 -23.54 11.82
C TYR A 683 0.88 -24.53 10.68
N LEU A 684 0.94 -24.08 9.42
CA LEU A 684 0.84 -24.94 8.26
C LEU A 684 2.00 -25.95 8.24
N ARG A 685 3.23 -25.53 8.57
CA ARG A 685 4.39 -26.42 8.74
C ARG A 685 4.18 -27.46 9.83
N ARG A 686 3.64 -27.08 11.00
CA ARG A 686 3.29 -28.02 12.07
C ARG A 686 2.18 -28.98 11.68
N LYS A 687 1.19 -28.52 10.92
CA LYS A 687 0.10 -29.36 10.39
C LYS A 687 0.60 -30.32 9.30
N ILE A 688 1.61 -29.91 8.54
CA ILE A 688 2.35 -30.76 7.58
C ILE A 688 3.12 -31.83 8.34
N LEU A 689 3.92 -31.45 9.35
CA LEU A 689 4.69 -32.39 10.17
C LEU A 689 3.81 -33.37 10.96
N ALA A 690 2.69 -32.90 11.52
CA ALA A 690 1.73 -33.76 12.20
C ALA A 690 1.06 -34.75 11.25
N LYS A 691 0.69 -34.30 10.03
CA LYS A 691 0.21 -35.20 8.98
C LYS A 691 1.27 -36.17 8.50
N GLU A 692 2.53 -35.76 8.46
CA GLU A 692 3.68 -36.61 8.12
C GLU A 692 3.90 -37.67 9.21
N GLU A 693 3.73 -37.32 10.49
CA GLU A 693 3.83 -38.24 11.62
C GLU A 693 2.64 -39.22 11.69
N ASP A 694 1.41 -38.74 11.46
CA ASP A 694 0.21 -39.58 11.32
C ASP A 694 0.32 -40.53 10.11
N MET A 695 0.90 -40.05 9.01
CA MET A 695 1.17 -40.86 7.82
C MET A 695 2.31 -41.86 8.08
N MET A 696 3.34 -41.51 8.84
CA MET A 696 4.41 -42.41 9.26
C MET A 696 3.94 -43.48 10.26
N ARG A 697 2.97 -43.14 11.12
CA ARG A 697 2.27 -44.11 12.00
C ARG A 697 1.31 -45.01 11.21
N ALA A 698 0.61 -44.48 10.21
CA ALA A 698 -0.18 -45.28 9.27
C ALA A 698 0.73 -46.20 8.41
N LEU A 699 1.92 -45.72 8.03
CA LEU A 699 2.95 -46.46 7.28
C LEU A 699 3.67 -47.53 8.14
N SER A 700 3.81 -47.32 9.45
CA SER A 700 4.36 -48.33 10.36
C SER A 700 3.36 -49.44 10.69
N LEU A 701 2.06 -49.13 10.61
CA LEU A 701 0.96 -50.09 10.65
C LEU A 701 0.80 -50.85 9.31
N SER A 702 1.08 -50.21 8.16
CA SER A 702 1.08 -50.86 6.84
C SER A 702 2.45 -51.46 6.50
N LYS A 703 2.85 -52.52 7.18
CA LYS A 703 4.21 -53.06 7.14
C LYS A 703 4.65 -53.75 5.81
N VAL A 704 4.02 -53.51 4.65
CA VAL A 704 4.31 -54.28 3.42
C VAL A 704 4.47 -53.47 2.11
N GLU A 705 4.00 -52.23 1.94
CA GLU A 705 3.92 -51.62 0.57
C GLU A 705 4.86 -50.42 0.29
N ASN A 706 5.99 -50.34 0.98
CA ASN A 706 6.68 -49.05 1.14
C ASN A 706 7.59 -48.56 -0.02
N ASN A 707 7.51 -49.14 -1.22
CA ASN A 707 8.27 -48.67 -2.40
C ASN A 707 7.44 -48.35 -3.66
N ASN A 708 6.16 -48.73 -3.73
CA ASN A 708 5.41 -48.73 -4.99
C ASN A 708 4.55 -47.46 -5.24
N HIS A 709 4.36 -46.59 -4.23
CA HIS A 709 3.50 -45.39 -4.35
C HIS A 709 4.20 -44.05 -4.14
N LYS A 710 5.48 -44.07 -3.75
CA LYS A 710 6.28 -42.85 -3.52
C LYS A 710 6.42 -41.94 -4.75
N PRO A 711 6.63 -42.44 -5.98
CA PRO A 711 6.79 -41.57 -7.15
C PRO A 711 5.49 -40.84 -7.51
N LEU A 712 4.36 -41.56 -7.54
CA LEU A 712 3.05 -41.02 -7.89
C LEU A 712 2.56 -39.98 -6.86
N ASN A 713 2.74 -40.28 -5.57
CA ASN A 713 2.36 -39.36 -4.50
C ASN A 713 3.23 -38.10 -4.47
N ASN A 714 4.52 -38.19 -4.79
CA ASN A 714 5.38 -37.01 -4.94
C ASN A 714 4.97 -36.13 -6.12
N VAL A 715 4.61 -36.72 -7.27
CA VAL A 715 4.09 -35.96 -8.42
C VAL A 715 2.80 -35.24 -8.05
N ILE A 716 1.83 -35.94 -7.44
CA ILE A 716 0.55 -35.34 -7.05
C ILE A 716 0.76 -34.24 -6.01
N PHE A 717 1.53 -34.51 -4.97
CA PHE A 717 1.75 -33.57 -3.87
C PHE A 717 2.51 -32.31 -4.31
N ILE A 718 3.59 -32.45 -5.10
CA ILE A 718 4.37 -31.30 -5.57
C ILE A 718 3.63 -30.55 -6.66
N SER A 719 2.85 -31.23 -7.52
CA SER A 719 1.97 -30.57 -8.50
C SER A 719 0.88 -29.77 -7.82
N GLN A 720 0.32 -30.28 -6.72
CA GLN A 720 -0.71 -29.59 -5.94
C GLN A 720 -0.12 -28.42 -5.15
N MET A 721 1.08 -28.57 -4.60
CA MET A 721 1.83 -27.48 -3.98
C MET A 721 2.21 -26.39 -5.00
N LEU A 722 2.67 -26.76 -6.19
CA LEU A 722 2.90 -25.83 -7.29
C LEU A 722 1.61 -25.14 -7.72
N PHE A 723 0.48 -25.83 -7.77
CA PHE A 723 -0.81 -25.26 -8.16
C PHE A 723 -1.36 -24.28 -7.10
N ASP A 724 -1.32 -24.67 -5.83
CA ASP A 724 -1.87 -23.88 -4.72
C ASP A 724 -0.99 -22.69 -4.34
N PHE A 725 0.32 -22.77 -4.61
CA PHE A 725 1.31 -21.76 -4.20
C PHE A 725 2.14 -21.18 -5.35
N TYR A 726 1.72 -21.40 -6.61
CA TYR A 726 2.45 -20.96 -7.81
C TYR A 726 2.89 -19.50 -7.72
N ASP A 727 2.01 -18.60 -7.32
CA ASP A 727 2.28 -17.16 -7.33
C ASP A 727 3.24 -16.70 -6.21
N ASN A 728 3.48 -17.55 -5.21
CA ASN A 728 4.31 -17.23 -4.04
C ASN A 728 5.71 -17.85 -4.08
N LEU A 729 5.99 -18.76 -5.03
CA LEU A 729 7.28 -19.39 -5.20
C LEU A 729 8.22 -18.54 -6.08
N ASN A 730 9.49 -18.49 -5.71
CA ASN A 730 10.55 -17.79 -6.44
C ASN A 730 10.86 -18.52 -7.75
N GLY A 731 11.50 -17.85 -8.72
CA GLY A 731 11.86 -18.49 -9.99
C GLY A 731 12.70 -19.77 -9.83
N SER A 732 13.65 -19.79 -8.89
CA SER A 732 14.46 -20.96 -8.56
C SER A 732 13.65 -22.08 -7.90
N GLU A 733 12.71 -21.73 -7.02
CA GLU A 733 11.84 -22.70 -6.32
C GLU A 733 10.83 -23.34 -7.26
N LYS A 734 10.30 -22.58 -8.23
CA LYS A 734 9.47 -23.12 -9.32
C LYS A 734 10.24 -24.09 -10.20
N GLN A 735 11.48 -23.73 -10.55
CA GLN A 735 12.35 -24.55 -11.38
C GLN A 735 12.75 -25.84 -10.66
N GLU A 736 12.99 -25.77 -9.35
CA GLU A 736 13.27 -26.94 -8.51
C GLU A 736 12.04 -27.84 -8.35
N ALA A 737 10.86 -27.27 -8.07
CA ALA A 737 9.63 -28.05 -7.99
C ALA A 737 9.27 -28.73 -9.33
N ALA A 738 9.47 -28.04 -10.46
CA ALA A 738 9.30 -28.62 -11.79
C ALA A 738 10.32 -29.74 -12.08
N ARG A 739 11.58 -29.56 -11.65
CA ARG A 739 12.63 -30.57 -11.76
C ARG A 739 12.31 -31.83 -10.96
N ILE A 740 11.80 -31.67 -9.74
CA ILE A 740 11.41 -32.81 -8.88
C ILE A 740 10.19 -33.54 -9.48
N ILE A 741 9.18 -32.82 -9.99
CA ILE A 741 8.04 -33.43 -10.71
C ILE A 741 8.54 -34.24 -11.90
N LEU A 742 9.40 -33.67 -12.74
CA LEU A 742 9.95 -34.34 -13.92
C LEU A 742 10.74 -35.60 -13.53
N LYS A 743 11.60 -35.51 -12.50
CA LYS A 743 12.38 -36.64 -11.98
C LYS A 743 11.49 -37.75 -11.42
N SER A 744 10.40 -37.41 -10.73
CA SER A 744 9.43 -38.37 -10.22
C SER A 744 8.55 -38.98 -11.30
N PHE A 745 8.18 -38.21 -12.33
CA PHE A 745 7.41 -38.69 -13.48
C PHE A 745 8.23 -39.67 -14.33
N MET A 746 9.48 -39.36 -14.65
CA MET A 746 10.38 -40.27 -15.37
C MET A 746 10.61 -41.61 -14.61
N ARG A 747 10.62 -41.57 -13.27
CA ARG A 747 10.68 -42.80 -12.46
C ARG A 747 9.40 -43.64 -12.57
N LEU A 748 8.24 -42.99 -12.65
CA LEU A 748 6.96 -43.66 -12.84
C LEU A 748 6.84 -44.27 -14.23
N GLU A 749 7.27 -43.54 -15.26
CA GLU A 749 7.31 -44.02 -16.65
C GLU A 749 8.23 -45.24 -16.81
N ASN A 750 9.43 -45.21 -16.21
CA ASN A 750 10.32 -46.38 -16.18
C ASN A 750 9.69 -47.57 -15.45
N PHE A 751 8.92 -47.32 -14.38
CA PHE A 751 8.22 -48.38 -13.66
C PHE A 751 7.09 -48.99 -14.51
N GLU A 752 6.30 -48.17 -15.20
CA GLU A 752 5.25 -48.62 -16.11
C GLU A 752 5.84 -49.42 -17.29
N SER A 753 6.94 -48.94 -17.88
CA SER A 753 7.70 -49.66 -18.91
C SER A 753 8.23 -51.01 -18.39
N ASN A 754 8.77 -51.04 -17.18
CA ASN A 754 9.25 -52.28 -16.55
C ASN A 754 8.10 -53.26 -16.30
N ILE A 755 6.93 -52.80 -15.84
CA ILE A 755 5.73 -53.66 -15.69
C ILE A 755 5.25 -54.17 -17.05
N ALA A 756 5.19 -53.32 -18.07
CA ALA A 756 4.79 -53.73 -19.41
C ALA A 756 5.75 -54.78 -20.00
N ASN A 757 7.06 -54.62 -19.79
CA ASN A 757 8.06 -55.60 -20.19
C ASN A 757 7.97 -56.90 -19.38
N LEU A 758 7.66 -56.82 -18.07
CA LEU A 758 7.47 -57.99 -17.22
C LEU A 758 6.19 -58.76 -17.59
N SER A 759 5.15 -58.04 -18.03
CA SER A 759 3.94 -58.63 -18.62
C SER A 759 4.22 -59.32 -19.94
N LYS A 760 5.06 -58.75 -20.82
CA LYS A 760 5.51 -59.40 -22.07
C LYS A 760 6.36 -60.65 -21.78
N LEU A 761 7.18 -60.62 -20.72
CA LEU A 761 7.95 -61.77 -20.22
C LEU A 761 7.05 -62.92 -19.79
N ALA A 762 5.92 -62.62 -19.16
CA ALA A 762 4.95 -63.63 -18.73
C ALA A 762 4.17 -64.27 -19.90
N THR A 763 4.05 -63.59 -21.04
CA THR A 763 3.30 -64.09 -22.21
C THR A 763 4.16 -64.82 -23.26
N LEU A 764 5.49 -64.93 -23.06
CA LEU A 764 6.46 -65.62 -23.93
C LEU A 764 6.45 -65.18 -25.42
N ASP A 765 5.98 -63.97 -25.72
CA ASP A 765 5.93 -63.44 -27.09
C ASP A 765 7.07 -62.44 -27.30
N PHE A 766 8.23 -62.93 -27.76
CA PHE A 766 9.43 -62.13 -27.98
C PHE A 766 9.93 -62.23 -29.41
N ASP A 767 9.92 -61.10 -30.11
CA ASP A 767 10.66 -60.93 -31.36
C ASP A 767 12.03 -60.31 -31.03
N LEU A 768 13.03 -61.17 -30.82
CA LEU A 768 14.38 -60.74 -30.48
C LEU A 768 15.14 -60.34 -31.75
N ASN A 769 15.05 -59.06 -32.13
CA ASN A 769 15.98 -58.47 -33.10
C ASN A 769 17.40 -58.51 -32.54
N GLN A 770 18.15 -59.56 -32.90
CA GLN A 770 19.54 -59.74 -32.52
C GLN A 770 20.44 -58.92 -33.44
N GLU A 771 21.28 -58.08 -32.85
CA GLU A 771 22.34 -57.36 -33.53
C GLU A 771 23.67 -57.54 -32.78
N GLU A 772 24.79 -57.36 -33.50
CA GLU A 772 26.12 -57.39 -32.90
C GLU A 772 26.39 -56.06 -32.19
N ILE A 773 26.61 -56.11 -30.88
CA ILE A 773 26.68 -54.95 -29.99
C ILE A 773 28.03 -54.92 -29.31
N ASP A 774 28.72 -53.80 -29.41
CA ASP A 774 29.89 -53.49 -28.59
C ASP A 774 29.44 -53.06 -27.18
N LEU A 775 29.55 -53.98 -26.24
CA LEU A 775 29.09 -53.81 -24.86
C LEU A 775 29.93 -52.77 -24.11
N THR A 776 31.23 -52.66 -24.43
CA THR A 776 32.13 -51.67 -23.86
C THR A 776 31.66 -50.26 -24.21
N THR A 777 31.33 -50.05 -25.48
CA THR A 777 30.85 -48.75 -25.98
C THR A 777 29.46 -48.44 -25.45
N LEU A 778 28.59 -49.46 -25.35
CA LEU A 778 27.24 -49.32 -24.83
C LEU A 778 27.23 -48.90 -23.36
N ILE A 779 27.98 -49.59 -22.48
CA ILE A 779 28.03 -49.28 -21.04
C ILE A 779 28.57 -47.86 -20.81
N ASN A 780 29.64 -47.47 -21.51
CA ASN A 780 30.20 -46.13 -21.38
C ASN A 780 29.22 -45.03 -21.82
N THR A 781 28.47 -45.29 -22.90
CA THR A 781 27.45 -44.35 -23.41
C THR A 781 26.31 -44.21 -22.40
N ARG A 782 25.78 -45.33 -21.90
CA ARG A 782 24.68 -45.33 -20.92
C ARG A 782 25.11 -44.71 -19.59
N LEU A 783 26.30 -45.03 -19.09
CA LEU A 783 26.87 -44.43 -17.87
C LEU A 783 26.91 -42.90 -17.96
N ARG A 784 27.37 -42.34 -19.08
CA ARG A 784 27.40 -40.88 -19.29
C ARG A 784 26.00 -40.27 -19.24
N VAL A 785 25.02 -40.90 -19.88
CA VAL A 785 23.62 -40.44 -19.90
C VAL A 785 23.01 -40.49 -18.50
N CYS A 786 23.15 -41.61 -17.79
CA CYS A 786 22.61 -41.77 -16.44
C CYS A 786 23.23 -40.77 -15.45
N ARG A 787 24.54 -40.50 -15.56
CA ARG A 787 25.21 -39.49 -14.72
C ARG A 787 24.63 -38.10 -14.95
N ASN A 788 24.54 -37.64 -16.19
CA ASN A 788 23.99 -36.32 -16.51
C ASN A 788 22.54 -36.12 -16.02
N LEU A 789 21.74 -37.18 -15.95
CA LEU A 789 20.32 -37.09 -15.58
C LEU A 789 20.06 -37.27 -14.07
N TYR A 790 20.88 -38.07 -13.38
CA TYR A 790 20.60 -38.50 -12.00
C TYR A 790 21.65 -38.06 -10.97
N GLU A 791 22.83 -37.60 -11.40
CA GLU A 791 23.86 -37.05 -10.53
C GLU A 791 23.51 -35.61 -10.13
N GLU A 792 23.68 -35.26 -8.86
CA GLU A 792 23.42 -33.92 -8.33
C GLU A 792 24.73 -33.14 -8.25
N ASP A 793 24.70 -31.83 -8.56
CA ASP A 793 25.89 -30.97 -8.72
C ASP A 793 26.80 -30.92 -7.47
N ASP A 794 26.28 -31.25 -6.27
CA ASP A 794 26.99 -31.25 -4.98
C ASP A 794 27.46 -32.65 -4.51
N SER A 795 27.39 -33.68 -5.37
CA SER A 795 27.65 -35.06 -4.93
C SER A 795 29.15 -35.44 -4.89
N LYS A 796 29.63 -35.85 -3.71
CA LYS A 796 31.01 -36.33 -3.45
C LYS A 796 31.18 -37.82 -3.79
N ARG A 797 30.84 -38.24 -5.00
CA ARG A 797 30.94 -39.64 -5.45
C ARG A 797 32.06 -39.82 -6.46
N GLU A 798 32.75 -40.95 -6.39
CA GLU A 798 33.79 -41.31 -7.34
C GLU A 798 33.35 -42.54 -8.16
N PHE A 799 33.45 -42.46 -9.48
CA PHE A 799 33.16 -43.57 -10.37
C PHE A 799 34.47 -44.18 -10.86
N VAL A 800 34.69 -45.44 -10.50
CA VAL A 800 35.86 -46.21 -10.97
C VAL A 800 35.36 -47.21 -12.00
N VAL A 801 35.79 -47.03 -13.25
CA VAL A 801 35.29 -47.79 -14.41
C VAL A 801 36.41 -48.69 -14.93
N ASN A 802 36.29 -49.99 -14.73
CA ASN A 802 37.22 -51.01 -15.20
C ASN A 802 36.53 -51.88 -16.26
N ILE A 803 36.45 -51.36 -17.49
CA ILE A 803 35.81 -52.04 -18.61
C ILE A 803 36.88 -52.45 -19.62
N LYS A 804 36.99 -53.75 -19.92
CA LYS A 804 37.87 -54.24 -20.99
C LYS A 804 37.36 -53.76 -22.36
N GLU A 805 38.26 -53.34 -23.23
CA GLU A 805 37.93 -52.84 -24.57
C GLU A 805 37.47 -53.96 -25.51
N ASN A 806 36.56 -53.62 -26.43
CA ASN A 806 36.19 -54.43 -27.60
C ASN A 806 35.44 -55.74 -27.31
N ILE A 807 34.54 -55.76 -26.31
CA ILE A 807 33.67 -56.90 -26.04
C ILE A 807 32.41 -56.81 -26.91
N LYS A 808 32.31 -57.65 -27.92
CA LYS A 808 31.13 -57.76 -28.79
C LYS A 808 30.25 -58.95 -28.42
N ILE A 809 28.95 -58.73 -28.37
CA ILE A 809 27.93 -59.76 -28.12
C ILE A 809 26.78 -59.64 -29.11
N ASN A 810 26.14 -60.76 -29.46
CA ASN A 810 24.87 -60.73 -30.19
C ASN A 810 23.71 -60.67 -29.20
N GLY A 811 22.86 -59.68 -29.33
CA GLY A 811 21.69 -59.50 -28.45
C GLY A 811 20.77 -58.41 -28.95
N ASN A 812 19.68 -58.16 -28.21
CA ASN A 812 18.81 -57.03 -28.49
C ASN A 812 19.29 -55.82 -27.70
N LYS A 813 19.73 -54.78 -28.42
CA LYS A 813 20.34 -53.59 -27.83
C LYS A 813 19.40 -52.83 -26.91
N SER A 814 18.12 -52.71 -27.26
CA SER A 814 17.16 -51.97 -26.44
C SER A 814 17.01 -52.58 -25.04
N TYR A 815 17.00 -53.91 -24.94
CA TYR A 815 16.91 -54.60 -23.65
C TYR A 815 18.20 -54.52 -22.85
N LEU A 816 19.36 -54.60 -23.52
CA LEU A 816 20.66 -54.43 -22.88
C LEU A 816 20.86 -53.00 -22.35
N GLU A 817 20.45 -51.99 -23.10
CA GLU A 817 20.45 -50.60 -22.64
C GLU A 817 19.60 -50.43 -21.38
N GLN A 818 18.38 -50.96 -21.39
CA GLN A 818 17.47 -50.88 -20.24
C GLN A 818 18.03 -51.61 -19.01
N MET A 819 18.63 -52.78 -19.18
CA MET A 819 19.28 -53.51 -18.08
C MET A 819 20.44 -52.70 -17.48
N ILE A 820 21.31 -52.16 -18.33
CA ILE A 820 22.47 -51.36 -17.91
C ILE A 820 22.02 -50.10 -17.18
N ASP A 821 21.04 -49.39 -17.73
CA ASP A 821 20.47 -48.18 -17.12
C ASP A 821 19.91 -48.47 -15.73
N ASN A 822 19.11 -49.53 -15.58
CA ASN A 822 18.52 -49.91 -14.30
C ASN A 822 19.61 -50.18 -13.25
N LEU A 823 20.69 -50.87 -13.61
CA LEU A 823 21.79 -51.16 -12.70
C LEU A 823 22.57 -49.89 -12.29
N ILE A 824 22.88 -49.02 -13.25
CA ILE A 824 23.62 -47.77 -13.00
C ILE A 824 22.78 -46.80 -12.18
N ILE A 825 21.51 -46.58 -12.55
CA ILE A 825 20.59 -45.68 -11.84
C ILE A 825 20.39 -46.16 -10.39
N ASN A 826 20.21 -47.47 -10.19
CA ASN A 826 20.10 -48.03 -8.84
C ASN A 826 21.38 -47.81 -8.02
N ALA A 827 22.56 -47.87 -8.64
CA ALA A 827 23.81 -47.59 -7.95
C ALA A 827 23.95 -46.12 -7.55
N ILE A 828 23.57 -45.19 -8.43
CA ILE A 828 23.58 -43.74 -8.15
C ILE A 828 22.60 -43.36 -7.04
N ILE A 829 21.40 -43.96 -7.06
CA ILE A 829 20.36 -43.66 -6.06
C ILE A 829 20.74 -44.20 -4.68
N ASN A 830 21.30 -45.41 -4.60
CA ASN A 830 21.60 -46.09 -3.34
C ASN A 830 22.99 -45.77 -2.76
N CYS A 831 23.85 -45.10 -3.52
CA CYS A 831 25.12 -44.56 -3.03
C CYS A 831 25.00 -43.03 -2.89
N PRO A 832 24.72 -42.47 -1.71
CA PRO A 832 24.69 -41.01 -1.55
C PRO A 832 26.10 -40.38 -1.51
N LYS A 833 27.10 -41.11 -0.98
CA LYS A 833 28.52 -40.74 -0.89
C LYS A 833 29.35 -42.04 -0.92
N GLY A 834 30.51 -42.04 -1.59
CA GLY A 834 31.36 -43.24 -1.71
C GLY A 834 31.84 -43.50 -3.15
N ILE A 835 32.29 -44.72 -3.39
CA ILE A 835 32.84 -45.17 -4.68
C ILE A 835 31.86 -46.13 -5.36
N ILE A 836 31.56 -45.89 -6.63
CA ILE A 836 30.81 -46.82 -7.50
C ILE A 836 31.81 -47.45 -8.47
N ASN A 837 32.08 -48.75 -8.25
CA ASN A 837 32.95 -49.56 -9.09
C ASN A 837 32.13 -50.27 -10.17
N ILE A 838 32.42 -50.00 -11.44
CA ILE A 838 31.78 -50.65 -12.60
C ILE A 838 32.83 -51.50 -13.31
N ASN A 839 32.64 -52.82 -13.27
CA ASN A 839 33.56 -53.78 -13.86
C ASN A 839 32.87 -54.57 -14.99
N LEU A 840 33.57 -54.73 -16.11
CA LEU A 840 33.21 -55.68 -17.17
C LEU A 840 34.40 -56.60 -17.45
N GLU A 841 34.25 -57.88 -17.12
CA GLU A 841 35.30 -58.89 -17.26
C GLU A 841 34.79 -60.11 -18.02
N ARG A 842 35.69 -60.75 -18.80
CA ARG A 842 35.41 -62.01 -19.49
C ARG A 842 35.87 -63.16 -18.61
N PHE A 843 34.94 -64.07 -18.28
CA PHE A 843 35.20 -65.29 -17.51
C PHE A 843 35.25 -66.47 -18.50
N GLY A 844 36.45 -67.02 -18.72
CA GLY A 844 36.65 -68.10 -19.71
C GLY A 844 36.36 -67.69 -21.16
N SER A 845 36.16 -68.68 -22.04
CA SER A 845 35.93 -68.45 -23.48
C SER A 845 34.52 -67.90 -23.79
N ASN A 846 33.51 -68.28 -23.00
CA ASN A 846 32.09 -68.10 -23.35
C ASN A 846 31.23 -67.31 -22.34
N SER A 847 31.80 -66.72 -21.28
CA SER A 847 30.99 -65.95 -20.31
C SER A 847 31.54 -64.57 -20.01
N LEU A 848 30.64 -63.64 -19.70
CA LEU A 848 30.92 -62.25 -19.38
C LEU A 848 30.30 -61.92 -18.02
N SER A 849 31.05 -61.22 -17.19
CA SER A 849 30.62 -60.72 -15.89
C SER A 849 30.56 -59.19 -15.97
N PHE A 850 29.35 -58.65 -15.87
CA PHE A 850 29.11 -57.22 -15.69
C PHE A 850 28.65 -56.99 -14.25
N CYS A 851 29.43 -56.22 -13.48
CA CYS A 851 29.20 -56.03 -12.06
C CYS A 851 29.30 -54.55 -11.69
N ILE A 852 28.36 -54.07 -10.89
CA ILE A 852 28.41 -52.75 -10.26
C ILE A 852 28.43 -52.94 -8.75
N LYS A 853 29.49 -52.45 -8.10
CA LYS A 853 29.65 -52.49 -6.64
C LYS A 853 29.68 -51.08 -6.07
N ILE A 854 29.02 -50.92 -4.94
CA ILE A 854 28.96 -49.65 -4.19
C ILE A 854 29.73 -49.85 -2.90
N SER A 855 30.60 -48.90 -2.54
CA SER A 855 31.41 -48.92 -1.31
C SER A 855 31.44 -47.58 -0.61
#